data_AF-A0A1H8B2D4-F1
#
_entry.id   AF-A0A1H8B2D4-F1
#
_cell.length_a   1.000
_cell.length_b   1.000
_cell.length_c   1.000
_cell.angle_alpha   90.00
_cell.angle_beta   90.00
_cell.angle_gamma   90.00
#
_symmetry.space_group_name_H-M   'P 1'
#
loop_
_entity.id
_entity.type
_entity.pdbx_description
1 polymer ?
#
loop_
_entity_poly.entity_id
_entity_poly.type
_entity_poly.pdbx_seq_one_letter_code
_entity_poly.pdbx_strand_id
1 'polypeptide(L)'
;MKPSKYNICLPYDDRFVIFNGVTKRFFLVSSQNKEAFLRILSTPDEYKEQYAPFLKQMAGEGFIIEDDVDELEVIKLQYHDLTHDNSYKLMILPTYACNVSCWYCTQNHRNMQLSDDDVERVKKHIAYYLPHNDIKRFQLAWFGGEPLLSFHRVEEIASFAKTFCQEHSISYHNTITTNGTLLSRRILEKMKDLDFTFFQITVDGTKNEHDKVKVIKGKSAYEMSLRNICLISEILPDAEICLRYNYTTGNLKPDAFIKDLEQYLPENIRKRINLSVMKVWQEDENNIDEQKIDTLVNSASEDQFQVSVGQGFSPCYVDSLHFNSVFPNGRIGKCDNLDPEQAQGHLTETGEIVWDKDIPAMHFTIFDDQESECQSCKYLPICYGPCPKERNEVFLQGNHLRCRFADADRLWNLNIIYYCRHFLSICFLLLFSVGVLAQSNDSIYKSVELKDVVIKGKNVVHYPDKDVWLITDSLRHNTYSVNELVKKLPNFQYSDAKDELSYLGSNNILFLLDGKKKKGKYIGELANIRFDKIEIIEHPTGKYEDYQVVVNLITKDNWKGYDVRLSNSEYIRPSSPYDELLTSFNTSGTYTYTLPKYDIAVHYDYDHSNRHQQYEYRTKNTSYIEQTIDNEKPTDIFYKNKHDFWIDTDFNLSKNHSISFKYSLWKSASHTYFSKTVERLYPNDDKGYIVNVDSKQHYQGTQHIGTIAYQGKLKTWDFSSELTYEKLLNNQTNSYTENTQELYYTPFDNTKSYLFWDINAQNKIYRKATLNMGYTTVRRKYESISQGTISETNSYRHSFYASFSMSLNEKLRAKVGGQFKNIREEKDIQNILALNASIEYHFNNNFFCDLYYRNQTQFPNQQQLNTNGRWINSCLYMVGNPHLKAGTRHLADFLFTTPHVTFVSSFNYTGNGISQIYKDQGGITLLTYENVKSWENSNSLFLQHSLNLSKGELELKGYIKFITSYSKWNGNTQKTSNWSGDIEVVYRMKNYPTISIFYAKAAYKQPSAQGWTTSGTDRCCLNIYQYMLNRKLRWNITYYIPISKGLNKYKEVYIETPTYSYYSSLNTYEEEKNMITLSLTYRFAKGKQVNKRNTVQSIQN
;
A
#
# COMPACT_ATOMS: atom_id res chain seq x y z
N MET A 1 42.14 1.47 -13.36
CA MET A 1 41.18 2.39 -12.69
C MET A 1 41.97 3.42 -11.90
N LYS A 2 41.54 4.68 -11.97
CA LYS A 2 42.18 5.84 -11.32
C LYS A 2 41.18 6.57 -10.41
N PRO A 3 41.63 7.30 -9.37
CA PRO A 3 40.76 8.24 -8.65
C PRO A 3 40.30 9.37 -9.57
N SER A 4 39.07 9.85 -9.38
CA SER A 4 38.60 11.10 -9.98
C SER A 4 39.42 12.29 -9.46
N LYS A 5 39.86 13.19 -10.35
CA LYS A 5 40.56 14.43 -9.98
C LYS A 5 39.67 15.45 -9.28
N TYR A 6 38.36 15.20 -9.27
CA TYR A 6 37.33 16.02 -8.61
C TYR A 6 36.89 15.46 -7.24
N ASN A 7 37.66 14.51 -6.68
CA ASN A 7 37.52 14.10 -5.28
C ASN A 7 38.14 15.13 -4.34
N ILE A 8 37.35 15.62 -3.38
CA ILE A 8 37.73 16.66 -2.43
C ILE A 8 37.51 16.09 -1.01
N CYS A 9 38.53 16.15 -0.16
CA CYS A 9 38.47 15.68 1.22
C CYS A 9 38.53 16.87 2.20
N LEU A 10 37.47 17.07 2.98
CA LEU A 10 37.33 18.22 3.89
C LEU A 10 37.03 17.78 5.33
N PRO A 11 37.49 18.52 6.35
CA PRO A 11 37.06 18.29 7.73
C PRO A 11 35.56 18.56 7.89
N TYR A 12 34.86 17.69 8.61
CA TYR A 12 33.43 17.82 8.92
C TYR A 12 33.22 17.39 10.37
N ASP A 13 33.07 18.36 11.26
CA ASP A 13 32.93 18.16 12.71
C ASP A 13 34.06 17.25 13.29
N ASP A 14 33.77 16.03 13.73
CA ASP A 14 34.73 15.02 14.24
C ASP A 14 35.28 14.05 13.17
N ARG A 15 34.79 14.20 11.94
CA ARG A 15 34.97 13.31 10.78
C ARG A 15 35.58 14.08 9.60
N PHE A 16 35.76 13.38 8.49
CA PHE A 16 36.06 13.97 7.19
C PHE A 16 34.98 13.59 6.19
N VAL A 17 34.62 14.51 5.30
CA VAL A 17 33.80 14.24 4.12
C VAL A 17 34.71 14.01 2.92
N ILE A 18 34.45 12.94 2.16
CA ILE A 18 35.04 12.72 0.83
C ILE A 18 33.91 12.97 -0.17
N PHE A 19 34.01 14.06 -0.93
CA PHE A 19 33.00 14.55 -1.87
C PHE A 19 33.55 14.50 -3.30
N ASN A 20 32.76 13.98 -4.24
CA ASN A 20 33.07 14.03 -5.67
C ASN A 20 32.31 15.18 -6.33
N GLY A 21 33.03 16.12 -6.95
CA GLY A 21 32.43 17.29 -7.60
C GLY A 21 31.50 16.95 -8.78
N VAL A 22 31.85 15.95 -9.59
CA VAL A 22 31.14 15.60 -10.84
C VAL A 22 29.81 14.91 -10.55
N THR A 23 29.78 13.96 -9.61
CA THR A 23 28.54 13.25 -9.24
C THR A 23 27.79 13.90 -8.08
N LYS A 24 28.42 14.88 -7.40
CA LYS A 24 27.92 15.58 -6.20
C LYS A 24 27.61 14.60 -5.06
N ARG A 25 28.24 13.41 -5.09
CA ARG A 25 28.16 12.36 -4.07
C ARG A 25 29.20 12.58 -2.99
N PHE A 26 28.92 12.11 -1.79
CA PHE A 26 29.92 12.06 -0.72
C PHE A 26 29.65 10.93 0.27
N PHE A 27 30.68 10.62 1.06
CA PHE A 27 30.57 9.80 2.25
C PHE A 27 31.44 10.36 3.37
N LEU A 28 31.10 10.00 4.61
CA LEU A 28 31.86 10.41 5.81
C LEU A 28 32.81 9.30 6.24
N VAL A 29 34.03 9.66 6.62
CA VAL A 29 35.04 8.78 7.20
C VAL A 29 35.47 9.31 8.56
N SER A 30 35.73 8.42 9.52
CA SER A 30 36.32 8.83 10.80
C SER A 30 37.77 9.25 10.62
N SER A 31 38.21 10.22 11.42
CA SER A 31 39.58 10.76 11.39
C SER A 31 40.68 9.69 11.46
N GLN A 32 40.43 8.59 12.20
CA GLN A 32 41.34 7.44 12.30
C GLN A 32 41.48 6.61 11.00
N ASN A 33 40.45 6.58 10.17
CA ASN A 33 40.41 5.74 8.96
C ASN A 33 40.63 6.53 7.66
N LYS A 34 40.62 7.87 7.71
CA LYS A 34 40.78 8.77 6.55
C LYS A 34 41.89 8.32 5.58
N GLU A 35 43.10 8.14 6.10
CA GLU A 35 44.28 7.80 5.28
C GLU A 35 44.18 6.41 4.63
N ALA A 36 43.46 5.46 5.23
CA ALA A 36 43.21 4.15 4.64
C ALA A 36 42.21 4.24 3.48
N PHE A 37 41.13 5.00 3.63
CA PHE A 37 40.15 5.23 2.56
C PHE A 37 40.76 6.01 1.38
N LEU A 38 41.54 7.06 1.66
CA LEU A 38 42.24 7.81 0.60
C LEU A 38 43.23 6.93 -0.16
N ARG A 39 43.98 6.05 0.54
CA ARG A 39 44.88 5.09 -0.11
C ARG A 39 44.13 4.13 -1.03
N ILE A 40 43.05 3.52 -0.55
CA ILE A 40 42.22 2.58 -1.34
C ILE A 40 41.63 3.26 -2.59
N LEU A 41 41.21 4.53 -2.50
CA LEU A 41 40.75 5.29 -3.66
C LEU A 41 41.89 5.66 -4.62
N SER A 42 43.11 5.88 -4.12
CA SER A 42 44.26 6.28 -4.94
C SER A 42 44.89 5.14 -5.75
N THR A 43 44.86 3.90 -5.23
CA THR A 43 45.40 2.70 -5.92
C THR A 43 44.35 1.57 -5.98
N PRO A 44 43.18 1.80 -6.61
CA PRO A 44 42.02 0.91 -6.46
C PRO A 44 42.25 -0.50 -7.01
N ASP A 45 43.11 -0.68 -8.02
CA ASP A 45 43.40 -2.01 -8.57
C ASP A 45 44.26 -2.89 -7.64
N GLU A 46 45.12 -2.31 -6.78
CA GLU A 46 45.85 -3.07 -5.75
C GLU A 46 44.91 -3.69 -4.71
N TYR A 47 43.79 -3.02 -4.47
CA TYR A 47 42.80 -3.36 -3.44
C TYR A 47 41.58 -4.13 -3.99
N LYS A 48 41.58 -4.45 -5.29
CA LYS A 48 40.44 -5.00 -6.03
C LYS A 48 39.92 -6.31 -5.48
N GLU A 49 40.79 -7.24 -5.09
CA GLU A 49 40.39 -8.52 -4.52
C GLU A 49 39.85 -8.38 -3.09
N GLN A 50 40.50 -7.54 -2.27
CA GLN A 50 40.17 -7.39 -0.85
C GLN A 50 38.88 -6.58 -0.62
N TYR A 51 38.63 -5.58 -1.47
CA TYR A 51 37.55 -4.59 -1.28
C TYR A 51 36.61 -4.46 -2.50
N ALA A 52 36.49 -5.51 -3.32
CA ALA A 52 35.68 -5.53 -4.55
C ALA A 52 34.27 -4.89 -4.44
N PRO A 53 33.46 -5.13 -3.36
CA PRO A 53 32.14 -4.52 -3.25
C PRO A 53 32.19 -3.01 -3.01
N PHE A 54 33.17 -2.54 -2.22
CA PHE A 54 33.38 -1.12 -1.96
C PHE A 54 33.87 -0.40 -3.21
N LEU A 55 34.89 -0.95 -3.89
CA LEU A 55 35.43 -0.37 -5.12
C LEU A 55 34.38 -0.32 -6.24
N LYS A 56 33.54 -1.36 -6.38
CA LYS A 56 32.40 -1.34 -7.32
C LYS A 56 31.40 -0.22 -7.00
N GLN A 57 31.15 0.07 -5.71
CA GLN A 57 30.30 1.19 -5.32
C GLN A 57 30.99 2.54 -5.58
N MET A 58 32.29 2.66 -5.27
CA MET A 58 33.07 3.89 -5.55
C MET A 58 33.14 4.19 -7.04
N ALA A 59 33.21 3.17 -7.91
CA ALA A 59 33.11 3.33 -9.35
C ALA A 59 31.71 3.80 -9.78
N GLY A 60 30.65 3.16 -9.25
CA GLY A 60 29.26 3.53 -9.56
C GLY A 60 28.84 4.93 -9.09
N GLU A 61 29.50 5.48 -8.06
CA GLU A 61 29.26 6.83 -7.54
C GLU A 61 30.31 7.86 -8.00
N GLY A 62 31.25 7.47 -8.89
CA GLY A 62 32.22 8.36 -9.56
C GLY A 62 33.49 8.73 -8.80
N PHE A 63 33.75 8.13 -7.62
CA PHE A 63 34.99 8.39 -6.86
C PHE A 63 36.22 7.75 -7.52
N ILE A 64 36.05 6.63 -8.20
CA ILE A 64 37.06 6.04 -9.09
C ILE A 64 36.45 5.84 -10.48
N ILE A 65 37.30 5.88 -11.50
CA ILE A 65 36.91 5.84 -12.91
C ILE A 65 37.87 4.94 -13.69
N GLU A 66 37.47 4.53 -14.90
CA GLU A 66 38.37 3.83 -15.82
C GLU A 66 39.46 4.80 -16.34
N ASP A 67 40.61 4.24 -16.73
CA ASP A 67 41.83 5.03 -16.96
C ASP A 67 41.74 5.90 -18.23
N ASP A 68 40.89 5.51 -19.17
CA ASP A 68 40.59 6.17 -20.44
C ASP A 68 39.54 7.28 -20.35
N VAL A 69 38.85 7.43 -19.20
CA VAL A 69 37.83 8.49 -19.01
C VAL A 69 38.48 9.88 -18.96
N ASP A 70 38.05 10.78 -19.85
CA ASP A 70 38.29 12.21 -19.74
C ASP A 70 37.17 12.88 -18.92
N GLU A 71 37.50 13.23 -17.67
CA GLU A 71 36.56 13.89 -16.77
C GLU A 71 36.17 15.30 -17.21
N LEU A 72 36.97 15.98 -18.05
CA LEU A 72 36.64 17.32 -18.53
C LEU A 72 35.51 17.26 -19.58
N GLU A 73 35.54 16.28 -20.47
CA GLU A 73 34.45 16.03 -21.43
C GLU A 73 33.14 15.64 -20.71
N VAL A 74 33.22 14.88 -19.61
CA VAL A 74 32.04 14.60 -18.76
C VAL A 74 31.42 15.89 -18.21
N ILE A 75 32.25 16.87 -17.80
CA ILE A 75 31.75 18.17 -17.29
C ILE A 75 31.21 19.05 -18.41
N LYS A 76 31.81 19.03 -19.60
CA LYS A 76 31.27 19.72 -20.80
C LYS A 76 29.88 19.20 -21.15
N LEU A 77 29.69 17.87 -21.14
CA LEU A 77 28.38 17.23 -21.35
C LEU A 77 27.38 17.62 -20.25
N GLN A 78 27.77 17.56 -18.97
CA GLN A 78 26.90 18.02 -17.88
C GLN A 78 26.50 19.49 -18.00
N TYR A 79 27.44 20.37 -18.39
CA TYR A 79 27.15 21.78 -18.61
C TYR A 79 26.20 21.98 -19.79
N HIS A 80 26.43 21.28 -20.91
CA HIS A 80 25.54 21.28 -22.06
C HIS A 80 24.12 20.86 -21.67
N ASP A 81 23.96 19.72 -20.98
CA ASP A 81 22.66 19.22 -20.52
C ASP A 81 21.93 20.20 -19.56
N LEU A 82 22.68 20.92 -18.73
CA LEU A 82 22.13 21.95 -17.82
C LEU A 82 21.76 23.27 -18.51
N THR A 83 22.26 23.51 -19.74
CA THR A 83 22.09 24.77 -20.47
C THR A 83 21.20 24.64 -21.71
N HIS A 84 21.07 23.44 -22.27
CA HIS A 84 20.34 23.15 -23.51
C HIS A 84 19.05 22.35 -23.28
N ASP A 85 18.48 22.40 -22.07
CA ASP A 85 17.21 21.74 -21.76
C ASP A 85 16.01 22.50 -22.37
N ASN A 86 14.92 21.80 -22.72
CA ASN A 86 13.71 22.42 -23.28
C ASN A 86 12.88 23.20 -22.23
N SER A 87 13.52 23.97 -21.34
CA SER A 87 12.88 24.91 -20.42
C SER A 87 13.21 26.35 -20.80
N TYR A 88 12.18 27.17 -21.03
CA TYR A 88 12.36 28.59 -21.29
C TYR A 88 12.08 29.39 -20.02
N LYS A 89 13.03 30.23 -19.63
CA LYS A 89 12.85 31.22 -18.56
C LYS A 89 12.89 32.63 -19.16
N LEU A 90 11.74 33.29 -19.17
CA LEU A 90 11.62 34.69 -19.55
C LEU A 90 11.56 35.54 -18.29
N MET A 91 12.60 36.35 -18.06
CA MET A 91 12.59 37.33 -16.97
C MET A 91 12.03 38.66 -17.48
N ILE A 92 11.01 39.19 -16.83
CA ILE A 92 10.42 40.49 -17.17
C ILE A 92 10.65 41.45 -16.03
N LEU A 93 11.18 42.62 -16.36
CA LEU A 93 11.36 43.75 -15.46
C LEU A 93 10.31 44.81 -15.85
N PRO A 94 9.07 44.74 -15.32
CA PRO A 94 7.97 45.59 -15.80
C PRO A 94 8.16 47.06 -15.41
N THR A 95 8.98 47.34 -14.40
CA THR A 95 9.36 48.70 -13.98
C THR A 95 10.69 48.74 -13.23
N TYR A 96 11.39 49.86 -13.30
CA TYR A 96 12.52 50.21 -12.43
C TYR A 96 12.11 51.14 -11.26
N ALA A 97 10.86 51.57 -11.22
CA ALA A 97 10.33 52.28 -10.06
C ALA A 97 10.21 51.30 -8.87
N CYS A 98 10.52 51.77 -7.67
CA CYS A 98 10.38 51.02 -6.43
C CYS A 98 9.79 51.93 -5.34
N ASN A 99 8.99 51.37 -4.43
CA ASN A 99 8.44 52.12 -3.29
C ASN A 99 9.40 52.19 -2.08
N VAL A 100 10.61 51.66 -2.22
CA VAL A 100 11.72 51.73 -1.26
C VAL A 100 13.04 51.94 -2.02
N SER A 101 13.98 52.70 -1.47
CA SER A 101 15.19 53.15 -2.18
C SER A 101 16.48 52.55 -1.59
N CYS A 102 16.68 51.23 -1.74
CA CYS A 102 17.88 50.55 -1.23
C CYS A 102 19.15 51.14 -1.88
N TRP A 103 20.18 51.42 -1.08
CA TRP A 103 21.43 52.05 -1.53
C TRP A 103 22.30 51.13 -2.42
N TYR A 104 22.17 49.81 -2.28
CA TYR A 104 22.93 48.81 -3.06
C TYR A 104 22.25 48.38 -4.36
N CYS A 105 21.11 48.99 -4.72
CA CYS A 105 20.27 48.57 -5.84
C CYS A 105 20.91 48.91 -7.20
N THR A 106 21.06 47.91 -8.07
CA THR A 106 21.66 48.05 -9.41
C THR A 106 20.78 48.78 -10.43
N GLN A 107 19.49 48.96 -10.14
CA GLN A 107 18.50 49.50 -11.09
C GLN A 107 18.32 51.02 -11.02
N ASN A 108 19.01 51.71 -10.10
CA ASN A 108 19.01 53.18 -9.96
C ASN A 108 17.62 53.84 -9.77
N HIS A 109 16.59 53.08 -9.38
CA HIS A 109 15.22 53.55 -9.07
C HIS A 109 14.60 54.48 -10.12
N ARG A 110 14.86 54.24 -11.41
CA ARG A 110 14.38 55.08 -12.53
C ARG A 110 12.85 54.96 -12.70
N ASN A 111 12.16 56.07 -12.92
CA ASN A 111 10.73 56.06 -13.27
C ASN A 111 10.53 55.60 -14.74
N MET A 112 10.61 54.29 -14.95
CA MET A 112 10.52 53.63 -16.25
C MET A 112 9.67 52.37 -16.10
N GLN A 113 8.77 52.11 -17.05
CA GLN A 113 7.87 50.95 -17.07
C GLN A 113 7.53 50.54 -18.50
N LEU A 114 7.19 49.26 -18.71
CA LEU A 114 6.74 48.75 -20.01
C LEU A 114 5.52 49.52 -20.54
N SER A 115 5.54 49.85 -21.83
CA SER A 115 4.38 50.41 -22.54
C SER A 115 3.36 49.33 -22.90
N ASP A 116 2.15 49.73 -23.31
CA ASP A 116 1.14 48.82 -23.86
C ASP A 116 1.66 48.05 -25.09
N ASP A 117 2.40 48.74 -25.97
CA ASP A 117 3.01 48.14 -27.16
C ASP A 117 4.05 47.07 -26.81
N ASP A 118 4.87 47.30 -25.77
CA ASP A 118 5.87 46.32 -25.33
C ASP A 118 5.20 45.08 -24.74
N VAL A 119 4.10 45.27 -24.01
CA VAL A 119 3.30 44.19 -23.42
C VAL A 119 2.70 43.29 -24.51
N GLU A 120 2.17 43.88 -25.58
CA GLU A 120 1.69 43.13 -26.75
C GLU A 120 2.83 42.41 -27.48
N ARG A 121 3.98 43.05 -27.68
CA ARG A 121 5.17 42.40 -28.25
C ARG A 121 5.62 41.20 -27.41
N VAL A 122 5.59 41.30 -26.08
CA VAL A 122 5.92 40.20 -25.17
C VAL A 122 4.92 39.04 -25.27
N LYS A 123 3.60 39.31 -25.34
CA LYS A 123 2.59 38.25 -25.57
C LYS A 123 2.85 37.51 -26.89
N LYS A 124 3.09 38.26 -27.97
CA LYS A 124 3.46 37.67 -29.28
C LYS A 124 4.76 36.87 -29.20
N HIS A 125 5.76 37.35 -28.47
CA HIS A 125 7.01 36.63 -28.25
C HIS A 125 6.80 35.29 -27.54
N ILE A 126 5.93 35.23 -26.53
CA ILE A 126 5.58 33.98 -25.85
C ILE A 126 4.89 33.00 -26.82
N ALA A 127 3.93 33.50 -27.62
CA ALA A 127 3.23 32.68 -28.61
C ALA A 127 4.13 32.18 -29.76
N TYR A 128 5.13 32.97 -30.14
CA TYR A 128 6.13 32.60 -31.14
C TYR A 128 7.18 31.64 -30.56
N TYR A 129 7.92 32.06 -29.53
CA TYR A 129 9.15 31.41 -29.10
C TYR A 129 8.93 30.00 -28.53
N LEU A 130 7.84 29.79 -27.79
CA LEU A 130 7.56 28.52 -27.13
C LEU A 130 7.40 27.34 -28.12
N PRO A 131 6.50 27.38 -29.12
CA PRO A 131 6.39 26.29 -30.10
C PRO A 131 7.60 26.20 -31.04
N HIS A 132 8.20 27.33 -31.45
CA HIS A 132 9.33 27.32 -32.40
C HIS A 132 10.61 26.67 -31.83
N ASN A 133 10.76 26.62 -30.50
CA ASN A 133 11.92 26.02 -29.83
C ASN A 133 11.55 24.71 -29.08
N ASP A 134 10.40 24.10 -29.38
CA ASP A 134 9.88 22.89 -28.73
C ASP A 134 9.90 22.90 -27.18
N ILE A 135 9.60 24.05 -26.59
CA ILE A 135 9.69 24.28 -25.15
C ILE A 135 8.62 23.45 -24.42
N LYS A 136 9.06 22.63 -23.44
CA LYS A 136 8.17 21.79 -22.61
C LYS A 136 7.85 22.40 -21.26
N ARG A 137 8.67 23.35 -20.80
CA ARG A 137 8.52 24.04 -19.52
C ARG A 137 8.72 25.55 -19.72
N PHE A 138 7.75 26.36 -19.31
CA PHE A 138 7.87 27.82 -19.34
C PHE A 138 7.82 28.39 -17.91
N GLN A 139 8.86 29.15 -17.55
CA GLN A 139 8.92 29.94 -16.33
C GLN A 139 8.83 31.41 -16.69
N LEU A 140 7.82 32.09 -16.16
CA LEU A 140 7.73 33.54 -16.21
C LEU A 140 8.27 34.12 -14.89
N ALA A 141 9.33 34.92 -14.97
CA ALA A 141 10.06 35.41 -13.81
C ALA A 141 9.97 36.94 -13.70
N TRP A 142 9.48 37.43 -12.57
CA TRP A 142 9.23 38.85 -12.33
C TRP A 142 10.33 39.46 -11.46
N PHE A 143 11.06 40.43 -12.02
CA PHE A 143 12.13 41.18 -11.35
C PHE A 143 12.03 42.67 -11.69
N GLY A 144 13.02 43.51 -11.36
CA GLY A 144 12.93 44.98 -11.48
C GLY A 144 12.87 45.67 -10.12
N GLY A 145 12.44 46.94 -10.11
CA GLY A 145 12.43 47.79 -8.91
C GLY A 145 11.46 47.29 -7.84
N GLU A 146 10.15 47.47 -8.07
CA GLU A 146 9.11 46.69 -7.41
C GLU A 146 8.04 46.27 -8.45
N PRO A 147 8.02 45.00 -8.88
CA PRO A 147 7.08 44.54 -9.91
C PRO A 147 5.61 44.78 -9.56
N LEU A 148 5.28 44.76 -8.26
CA LEU A 148 3.91 44.97 -7.78
C LEU A 148 3.39 46.40 -7.97
N LEU A 149 4.25 47.41 -8.22
CA LEU A 149 3.80 48.73 -8.66
C LEU A 149 3.13 48.68 -10.04
N SER A 150 3.60 47.79 -10.92
CA SER A 150 3.07 47.57 -12.26
C SER A 150 2.27 46.26 -12.35
N PHE A 151 1.61 45.84 -11.26
CA PHE A 151 0.91 44.55 -11.18
C PHE A 151 -0.13 44.32 -12.30
N HIS A 152 -0.72 45.38 -12.86
CA HIS A 152 -1.64 45.24 -14.00
C HIS A 152 -0.95 44.61 -15.23
N ARG A 153 0.31 44.98 -15.52
CA ARG A 153 1.12 44.35 -16.59
C ARG A 153 1.51 42.91 -16.26
N VAL A 154 1.80 42.66 -14.98
CA VAL A 154 2.10 41.31 -14.46
C VAL A 154 0.90 40.39 -14.68
N GLU A 155 -0.29 40.82 -14.26
CA GLU A 155 -1.56 40.09 -14.45
C GLU A 155 -1.87 39.87 -15.93
N GLU A 156 -1.73 40.91 -16.75
CA GLU A 156 -2.03 40.89 -18.19
C GLU A 156 -1.16 39.89 -18.98
N ILE A 157 0.16 39.92 -18.79
CA ILE A 157 1.08 38.99 -19.49
C ILE A 157 0.98 37.58 -18.90
N ALA A 158 0.90 37.45 -17.57
CA ALA A 158 0.82 36.13 -16.92
C ALA A 158 -0.49 35.40 -17.26
N SER A 159 -1.61 36.12 -17.40
CA SER A 159 -2.89 35.53 -17.81
C SER A 159 -2.83 35.01 -19.25
N PHE A 160 -2.24 35.78 -20.17
CA PHE A 160 -2.02 35.34 -21.55
C PHE A 160 -1.14 34.09 -21.60
N ALA A 161 0.02 34.14 -20.94
CA ALA A 161 0.99 33.04 -20.92
C ALA A 161 0.40 31.75 -20.32
N LYS A 162 -0.38 31.86 -19.24
CA LYS A 162 -1.08 30.73 -18.63
C LYS A 162 -2.03 30.05 -19.62
N THR A 163 -2.91 30.82 -20.26
CA THR A 163 -3.88 30.28 -21.22
C THR A 163 -3.18 29.61 -22.39
N PHE A 164 -2.21 30.29 -23.01
CA PHE A 164 -1.44 29.76 -24.13
C PHE A 164 -0.70 28.46 -23.77
N CYS A 165 -0.03 28.40 -22.63
CA CYS A 165 0.66 27.19 -22.20
C CYS A 165 -0.30 26.02 -21.91
N GLN A 166 -1.49 26.29 -21.37
CA GLN A 166 -2.51 25.26 -21.16
C GLN A 166 -3.03 24.68 -22.47
N GLU A 167 -3.32 25.52 -23.47
CA GLU A 167 -3.75 25.10 -24.81
C GLU A 167 -2.68 24.27 -25.53
N HIS A 168 -1.40 24.63 -25.36
CA HIS A 168 -0.26 23.95 -25.98
C HIS A 168 0.38 22.83 -25.14
N SER A 169 -0.22 22.46 -24.00
CA SER A 169 0.31 21.42 -23.07
C SER A 169 1.75 21.67 -22.57
N ILE A 170 2.12 22.93 -22.39
CA ILE A 170 3.42 23.37 -21.85
C ILE A 170 3.30 23.55 -20.34
N SER A 171 4.25 23.00 -19.58
CA SER A 171 4.27 23.13 -18.11
C SER A 171 4.61 24.57 -17.71
N TYR A 172 3.66 25.29 -17.11
CA TYR A 172 3.77 26.73 -16.81
C TYR A 172 3.83 27.03 -15.30
N HIS A 173 4.57 28.07 -14.91
CA HIS A 173 4.50 28.67 -13.58
C HIS A 173 5.08 30.10 -13.54
N ASN A 174 4.63 30.89 -12.56
CA ASN A 174 5.15 32.22 -12.27
C ASN A 174 6.06 32.24 -11.05
N THR A 175 7.09 33.09 -11.09
CA THR A 175 8.02 33.33 -9.98
C THR A 175 8.28 34.83 -9.83
N ILE A 176 8.44 35.34 -8.61
CA ILE A 176 8.64 36.79 -8.37
C ILE A 176 9.74 37.05 -7.34
N THR A 177 10.53 38.10 -7.59
CA THR A 177 11.29 38.79 -6.54
C THR A 177 10.63 40.13 -6.25
N THR A 178 10.36 40.40 -4.98
CA THR A 178 9.67 41.62 -4.51
C THR A 178 10.26 42.08 -3.18
N ASN A 179 10.11 43.35 -2.83
CA ASN A 179 10.39 43.83 -1.48
C ASN A 179 9.33 43.33 -0.47
N GLY A 180 8.20 42.79 -0.94
CA GLY A 180 7.14 42.17 -0.15
C GLY A 180 6.12 43.14 0.46
N THR A 181 6.36 44.46 0.40
CA THR A 181 5.57 45.47 1.13
C THR A 181 4.21 45.78 0.47
N LEU A 182 4.10 45.60 -0.86
CA LEU A 182 2.86 45.85 -1.62
C LEU A 182 1.96 44.62 -1.76
N LEU A 183 2.38 43.46 -1.27
CA LEU A 183 1.54 42.27 -1.23
C LEU A 183 0.29 42.52 -0.36
N SER A 184 -0.83 41.97 -0.80
CA SER A 184 -2.12 42.06 -0.11
C SER A 184 -2.96 40.85 -0.48
N ARG A 185 -3.99 40.52 0.31
CA ARG A 185 -4.89 39.39 0.05
C ARG A 185 -5.43 39.39 -1.41
N ARG A 186 -5.92 40.53 -1.89
CA ARG A 186 -6.43 40.70 -3.27
C ARG A 186 -5.37 40.38 -4.34
N ILE A 187 -4.13 40.81 -4.13
CA ILE A 187 -3.02 40.55 -5.07
C ILE A 187 -2.62 39.07 -5.00
N LEU A 188 -2.55 38.48 -3.80
CA LEU A 188 -2.18 37.08 -3.60
C LEU A 188 -3.24 36.11 -4.14
N GLU A 189 -4.53 36.45 -4.04
CA GLU A 189 -5.63 35.71 -4.67
C GLU A 189 -5.48 35.72 -6.19
N LYS A 190 -5.18 36.87 -6.80
CA LYS A 190 -4.87 36.97 -8.24
C LYS A 190 -3.60 36.20 -8.63
N MET A 191 -2.55 36.26 -7.83
CA MET A 191 -1.31 35.49 -8.08
C MET A 191 -1.54 33.98 -7.98
N LYS A 192 -2.49 33.53 -7.15
CA LYS A 192 -2.93 32.14 -7.11
C LYS A 192 -3.65 31.71 -8.38
N ASP A 193 -4.56 32.55 -8.89
CA ASP A 193 -5.24 32.30 -10.16
C ASP A 193 -4.28 32.30 -11.36
N LEU A 194 -3.07 32.86 -11.21
CA LEU A 194 -2.02 32.96 -12.22
C LEU A 194 -0.86 31.95 -12.05
N ASP A 195 -0.99 30.95 -11.16
CA ASP A 195 0.02 29.91 -10.90
C ASP A 195 1.39 30.47 -10.44
N PHE A 196 1.40 31.44 -9.52
CA PHE A 196 2.64 31.84 -8.83
C PHE A 196 3.07 30.78 -7.80
N THR A 197 4.23 30.19 -8.02
CA THR A 197 4.77 29.08 -7.20
C THR A 197 5.97 29.47 -6.34
N PHE A 198 6.66 30.58 -6.63
CA PHE A 198 7.87 30.98 -5.89
C PHE A 198 7.93 32.49 -5.63
N PHE A 199 8.20 32.87 -4.38
CA PHE A 199 8.35 34.24 -3.91
C PHE A 199 9.72 34.45 -3.25
N GLN A 200 10.57 35.28 -3.85
CA GLN A 200 11.79 35.78 -3.21
C GLN A 200 11.53 37.16 -2.59
N ILE A 201 11.60 37.25 -1.27
CA ILE A 201 11.42 38.49 -0.50
C ILE A 201 12.75 38.84 0.17
N THR A 202 13.21 40.08 0.02
CA THR A 202 14.51 40.51 0.55
C THR A 202 14.40 41.18 1.92
N VAL A 203 15.33 40.85 2.82
CA VAL A 203 15.46 41.41 4.18
C VAL A 203 16.91 41.82 4.46
N ASP A 204 17.13 42.77 5.36
CA ASP A 204 18.38 43.56 5.43
C ASP A 204 18.87 43.74 6.87
N GLY A 205 18.89 42.64 7.63
CA GLY A 205 19.23 42.61 9.05
C GLY A 205 18.00 42.73 9.95
N THR A 206 18.22 43.15 11.20
CA THR A 206 17.16 43.39 12.19
C THR A 206 16.15 44.43 11.68
N LYS A 207 14.97 44.51 12.32
CA LYS A 207 13.92 45.48 11.97
C LYS A 207 14.49 46.91 11.83
N ASN A 208 15.34 47.32 12.76
CA ASN A 208 15.94 48.65 12.79
C ASN A 208 16.99 48.91 11.71
N GLU A 209 17.54 47.86 11.08
CA GLU A 209 18.49 47.96 9.98
C GLU A 209 17.75 47.94 8.65
N HIS A 210 16.81 47.02 8.51
CA HIS A 210 15.96 46.96 7.33
C HIS A 210 15.10 48.21 7.15
N ASP A 211 14.50 48.75 8.20
CA ASP A 211 13.72 50.01 8.10
C ASP A 211 14.60 51.24 7.79
N LYS A 212 15.94 51.16 7.94
CA LYS A 212 16.88 52.20 7.47
C LYS A 212 17.23 52.05 5.98
N VAL A 213 17.33 50.81 5.49
CA VAL A 213 17.62 50.52 4.08
C VAL A 213 16.37 50.68 3.21
N LYS A 214 15.22 50.23 3.71
CA LYS A 214 13.91 50.23 3.04
C LYS A 214 12.93 51.14 3.75
N VAL A 215 13.16 52.44 3.62
CA VAL A 215 12.35 53.48 4.28
C VAL A 215 10.97 53.58 3.65
N ILE A 216 9.91 53.37 4.42
CA ILE A 216 8.52 53.73 4.07
C ILE A 216 8.02 54.79 5.06
N LYS A 217 7.46 55.90 4.55
CA LYS A 217 7.00 57.00 5.40
C LYS A 217 5.93 56.54 6.38
N GLY A 218 6.24 56.60 7.68
CA GLY A 218 5.32 56.29 8.78
C GLY A 218 4.98 54.80 8.97
N LYS A 219 5.69 53.87 8.33
CA LYS A 219 5.47 52.42 8.45
C LYS A 219 6.78 51.65 8.45
N SER A 220 6.83 50.53 9.16
CA SER A 220 7.94 49.58 9.06
C SER A 220 7.80 48.75 7.79
N ALA A 221 8.81 48.77 6.91
CA ALA A 221 8.85 47.88 5.75
C ALA A 221 9.05 46.43 6.21
N TYR A 222 9.86 46.22 7.26
CA TYR A 222 10.13 44.91 7.84
C TYR A 222 8.84 44.21 8.29
N GLU A 223 8.02 44.90 9.10
CA GLU A 223 6.75 44.35 9.58
C GLU A 223 5.76 44.07 8.44
N MET A 224 5.72 44.94 7.42
CA MET A 224 4.84 44.74 6.26
C MET A 224 5.25 43.48 5.50
N SER A 225 6.53 43.33 5.17
CA SER A 225 7.03 42.17 4.41
C SER A 225 6.88 40.85 5.17
N LEU A 226 7.18 40.81 6.47
CA LEU A 226 7.03 39.58 7.26
C LEU A 226 5.56 39.19 7.49
N ARG A 227 4.64 40.15 7.72
CA ARG A 227 3.21 39.85 7.79
C ARG A 227 2.67 39.36 6.44
N ASN A 228 3.20 39.87 5.33
CA ASN A 228 2.81 39.44 3.99
C ASN A 228 3.34 38.04 3.62
N ILE A 229 4.49 37.61 4.16
CA ILE A 229 4.94 36.20 4.11
C ILE A 229 3.93 35.26 4.77
N CYS A 230 3.33 35.68 5.89
CA CYS A 230 2.26 34.93 6.53
C CYS A 230 1.00 34.83 5.65
N LEU A 231 0.64 35.91 4.93
CA LEU A 231 -0.48 35.89 3.97
C LEU A 231 -0.21 35.02 2.73
N ILE A 232 1.02 35.03 2.17
CA ILE A 232 1.42 34.06 1.12
C ILE A 232 1.18 32.65 1.65
N SER A 233 1.67 32.36 2.85
CA SER A 233 1.60 31.03 3.45
C SER A 233 0.15 30.53 3.65
N GLU A 234 -0.79 31.43 3.91
CA GLU A 234 -2.22 31.14 4.07
C GLU A 234 -2.93 30.91 2.72
N ILE A 235 -2.73 31.79 1.75
CA ILE A 235 -3.48 31.82 0.48
C ILE A 235 -2.91 30.80 -0.53
N LEU A 236 -1.58 30.66 -0.51
CA LEU A 236 -0.76 29.82 -1.39
C LEU A 236 0.01 28.79 -0.53
N PRO A 237 -0.66 27.73 -0.03
CA PRO A 237 -0.05 26.73 0.85
C PRO A 237 1.06 25.92 0.19
N ASP A 238 1.05 25.85 -1.15
CA ASP A 238 1.99 25.06 -1.96
C ASP A 238 3.12 25.91 -2.57
N ALA A 239 3.09 27.24 -2.41
CA ALA A 239 4.14 28.12 -2.92
C ALA A 239 5.39 28.10 -2.02
N GLU A 240 6.55 28.13 -2.66
CA GLU A 240 7.86 28.27 -2.04
C GLU A 240 8.16 29.74 -1.69
N ILE A 241 8.77 29.96 -0.52
CA ILE A 241 9.14 31.29 -0.04
C ILE A 241 10.64 31.31 0.24
N CYS A 242 11.38 32.16 -0.48
CA CYS A 242 12.77 32.48 -0.21
C CYS A 242 12.84 33.83 0.52
N LEU A 243 13.24 33.82 1.79
CA LEU A 243 13.58 35.03 2.53
C LEU A 243 15.07 35.30 2.34
N ARG A 244 15.42 36.17 1.39
CA ARG A 244 16.81 36.50 1.07
C ARG A 244 17.33 37.57 2.03
N TYR A 245 18.19 37.17 2.96
CA TYR A 245 18.90 38.09 3.84
C TYR A 245 20.14 38.64 3.11
N ASN A 246 20.03 39.89 2.67
CA ASN A 246 21.15 40.65 2.14
C ASN A 246 21.96 41.21 3.32
N TYR A 247 23.15 40.67 3.55
CA TYR A 247 23.98 41.05 4.69
C TYR A 247 25.21 41.88 4.29
N THR A 248 25.64 42.69 5.26
CA THR A 248 26.83 43.53 5.26
C THR A 248 27.58 43.33 6.57
N THR A 249 28.83 43.79 6.63
CA THR A 249 29.61 43.86 7.87
C THR A 249 28.87 44.58 9.01
N GLY A 250 28.08 45.60 8.70
CA GLY A 250 27.33 46.40 9.68
C GLY A 250 26.01 45.80 10.18
N ASN A 251 25.31 45.01 9.36
CA ASN A 251 23.99 44.44 9.71
C ASN A 251 24.00 42.94 10.04
N LEU A 252 25.13 42.24 9.90
CA LEU A 252 25.26 40.82 10.22
C LEU A 252 25.22 40.59 11.73
N LYS A 253 24.02 40.38 12.28
CA LYS A 253 23.74 40.25 13.72
C LYS A 253 22.86 39.02 14.01
N PRO A 254 23.47 37.82 14.11
CA PRO A 254 22.77 36.54 14.15
C PRO A 254 21.61 36.48 15.16
N ASP A 255 21.92 36.52 16.44
CA ASP A 255 20.94 36.30 17.53
C ASP A 255 19.79 37.33 17.50
N ALA A 256 20.14 38.59 17.23
CA ALA A 256 19.16 39.68 17.17
C ALA A 256 18.24 39.55 15.95
N PHE A 257 18.79 39.12 14.80
CA PHE A 257 18.00 38.93 13.59
C PHE A 257 17.05 37.75 13.69
N ILE A 258 17.50 36.60 14.22
CA ILE A 258 16.62 35.43 14.42
C ILE A 258 15.49 35.77 15.41
N LYS A 259 15.83 36.42 16.55
CA LYS A 259 14.84 36.86 17.53
C LYS A 259 13.81 37.86 16.97
N ASP A 260 14.23 38.76 16.08
CA ASP A 260 13.30 39.64 15.36
C ASP A 260 12.37 38.84 14.43
N LEU A 261 12.88 37.84 13.70
CA LEU A 261 12.06 36.98 12.83
C LEU A 261 11.03 36.17 13.65
N GLU A 262 11.42 35.64 14.82
CA GLU A 262 10.55 34.85 15.69
C GLU A 262 9.26 35.59 16.06
N GLN A 263 9.34 36.92 16.23
CA GLN A 263 8.23 37.78 16.64
C GLN A 263 7.12 37.88 15.57
N TYR A 264 7.47 37.79 14.28
CA TYR A 264 6.53 38.00 13.17
C TYR A 264 6.20 36.71 12.40
N LEU A 265 7.08 35.71 12.44
CA LEU A 265 6.93 34.44 11.73
C LEU A 265 6.67 33.31 12.73
N PRO A 266 5.46 32.72 12.78
CA PRO A 266 5.18 31.53 13.59
C PRO A 266 5.98 30.29 13.15
N GLU A 267 6.26 29.37 14.08
CA GLU A 267 7.03 28.13 13.86
C GLU A 267 6.59 27.33 12.61
N ASN A 268 5.28 27.24 12.36
CA ASN A 268 4.73 26.51 11.20
C ASN A 268 4.97 27.21 9.85
N ILE A 269 5.37 28.48 9.87
CA ILE A 269 5.70 29.30 8.69
C ILE A 269 7.21 29.29 8.45
N ARG A 270 8.05 29.33 9.51
CA ARG A 270 9.53 29.23 9.41
C ARG A 270 9.97 28.00 8.58
N LYS A 271 9.33 26.85 8.82
CA LYS A 271 9.56 25.57 8.09
C LYS A 271 9.32 25.62 6.58
N ARG A 272 8.58 26.61 6.10
CA ARG A 272 8.27 26.83 4.68
C ARG A 272 9.16 27.89 4.03
N ILE A 273 10.04 28.53 4.79
CA ILE A 273 10.91 29.59 4.33
C ILE A 273 12.32 29.03 4.14
N ASN A 274 12.87 29.21 2.94
CA ASN A 274 14.30 29.14 2.68
C ASN A 274 14.92 30.51 3.02
N LEU A 275 15.63 30.60 4.15
CA LEU A 275 16.46 31.75 4.49
C LEU A 275 17.74 31.71 3.65
N SER A 276 17.82 32.55 2.63
CA SER A 276 18.96 32.62 1.73
C SER A 276 19.91 33.75 2.16
N VAL A 277 21.07 33.38 2.71
CA VAL A 277 22.06 34.29 3.28
C VAL A 277 23.04 34.73 2.18
N MET A 278 22.98 36.01 1.82
CA MET A 278 23.62 36.54 0.61
C MET A 278 24.39 37.83 0.91
N LYS A 279 25.68 37.86 0.55
CA LYS A 279 26.52 39.06 0.68
C LYS A 279 25.97 40.16 -0.24
N VAL A 280 25.89 41.40 0.24
CA VAL A 280 25.73 42.56 -0.66
C VAL A 280 26.97 42.66 -1.54
N TRP A 281 26.79 42.69 -2.85
CA TRP A 281 27.89 42.56 -3.84
C TRP A 281 28.96 43.67 -3.75
N GLN A 282 28.64 44.80 -3.12
CA GLN A 282 29.55 45.94 -2.87
C GLN A 282 30.38 45.81 -1.58
N GLU A 283 30.11 44.81 -0.72
CA GLU A 283 30.92 44.56 0.48
C GLU A 283 32.18 43.75 0.15
N ASP A 284 33.32 44.18 0.68
CA ASP A 284 34.57 43.44 0.64
C ASP A 284 34.46 42.15 1.48
N GLU A 285 34.79 41.01 0.87
CA GLU A 285 34.74 39.70 1.52
C GLU A 285 35.76 39.52 2.64
N ASN A 286 36.86 40.28 2.62
CA ASN A 286 37.91 40.19 3.63
C ASN A 286 37.49 40.74 4.99
N ASN A 287 36.47 41.62 5.03
CA ASN A 287 35.98 42.24 6.26
C ASN A 287 34.83 41.47 6.92
N ILE A 288 34.41 40.34 6.33
CA ILE A 288 33.25 39.57 6.78
C ILE A 288 33.67 38.51 7.80
N ASP A 289 33.02 38.58 8.96
CA ASP A 289 33.18 37.65 10.06
C ASP A 289 32.39 36.34 9.80
N GLU A 290 33.11 35.29 9.40
CA GLU A 290 32.53 33.99 9.09
C GLU A 290 31.88 33.32 10.29
N GLN A 291 32.39 33.55 11.51
CA GLN A 291 31.79 32.96 12.71
C GLN A 291 30.36 33.47 12.94
N LYS A 292 30.07 34.71 12.51
CA LYS A 292 28.70 35.23 12.49
C LYS A 292 27.84 34.62 11.38
N ILE A 293 28.41 34.26 10.23
CA ILE A 293 27.66 33.52 9.20
C ILE A 293 27.32 32.13 9.73
N ASP A 294 28.29 31.41 10.29
CA ASP A 294 28.05 30.10 10.91
C ASP A 294 27.02 30.19 12.04
N THR A 295 27.11 31.20 12.92
CA THR A 295 26.13 31.41 14.00
C THR A 295 24.74 31.69 13.42
N LEU A 296 24.62 32.55 12.42
CA LEU A 296 23.36 32.83 11.73
C LEU A 296 22.74 31.58 11.10
N VAL A 297 23.55 30.79 10.40
CA VAL A 297 23.10 29.55 9.73
C VAL A 297 22.66 28.50 10.75
N ASN A 298 23.43 28.35 11.83
CA ASN A 298 23.11 27.41 12.92
C ASN A 298 21.83 27.85 13.65
N SER A 299 21.75 29.10 14.12
CA SER A 299 20.57 29.62 14.83
C SER A 299 19.30 29.63 13.96
N ALA A 300 19.41 29.93 12.65
CA ALA A 300 18.28 29.81 11.73
C ALA A 300 17.83 28.35 11.53
N SER A 301 18.78 27.41 11.49
CA SER A 301 18.48 25.97 11.36
C SER A 301 17.86 25.40 12.64
N GLU A 302 18.34 25.84 13.81
CA GLU A 302 17.75 25.53 15.12
C GLU A 302 16.33 26.09 15.24
N ASP A 303 16.10 27.31 14.73
CA ASP A 303 14.77 27.93 14.60
C ASP A 303 13.96 27.47 13.37
N GLN A 304 14.37 26.33 12.80
CA GLN A 304 13.58 25.52 11.86
C GLN A 304 13.32 26.18 10.49
N PHE A 305 14.12 27.18 10.11
CA PHE A 305 14.21 27.61 8.71
C PHE A 305 14.97 26.56 7.89
N GLN A 306 14.67 26.47 6.60
CA GLN A 306 15.63 25.90 5.65
C GLN A 306 16.65 27.00 5.36
N VAL A 307 17.95 26.71 5.38
CA VAL A 307 18.98 27.73 5.16
C VAL A 307 19.80 27.42 3.91
N SER A 308 20.04 28.43 3.09
CA SER A 308 20.96 28.37 1.95
C SER A 308 21.98 29.51 2.04
N VAL A 309 23.23 29.21 1.69
CA VAL A 309 24.36 30.14 1.74
C VAL A 309 25.04 30.15 0.38
N GLY A 310 25.42 31.33 -0.12
CA GLY A 310 26.21 31.43 -1.35
C GLY A 310 25.48 31.02 -2.63
N GLN A 311 26.24 30.53 -3.62
CA GLN A 311 25.70 30.10 -4.92
C GLN A 311 25.48 28.59 -4.96
N GLY A 312 24.40 28.13 -5.60
CA GLY A 312 24.13 26.71 -5.78
C GLY A 312 25.06 26.06 -6.81
N PHE A 313 25.19 24.73 -6.76
CA PHE A 313 26.04 23.93 -7.65
C PHE A 313 25.43 23.76 -9.06
N SER A 314 25.24 24.87 -9.76
CA SER A 314 24.64 25.00 -11.09
C SER A 314 25.32 26.14 -11.85
N PRO A 315 25.45 26.10 -13.18
CA PRO A 315 25.79 27.27 -13.96
C PRO A 315 24.74 28.38 -13.75
N CYS A 316 25.08 29.60 -14.15
CA CYS A 316 24.15 30.73 -14.05
C CYS A 316 22.93 30.45 -14.94
N TYR A 317 21.73 30.88 -14.53
CA TYR A 317 20.55 30.74 -15.39
C TYR A 317 20.67 31.54 -16.71
N VAL A 318 21.61 32.48 -16.78
CA VAL A 318 22.01 33.21 -18.00
C VAL A 318 22.76 32.32 -19.00
N ASP A 319 23.42 31.25 -18.55
CA ASP A 319 24.07 30.27 -19.44
C ASP A 319 23.06 29.37 -20.17
N SER A 320 21.78 29.37 -19.76
CA SER A 320 20.74 28.63 -20.48
C SER A 320 20.51 29.23 -21.87
N LEU A 321 20.54 28.37 -22.89
CA LEU A 321 20.17 28.67 -24.27
C LEU A 321 18.81 29.41 -24.33
N HIS A 322 17.88 28.91 -23.52
CA HIS A 322 16.52 29.39 -23.37
C HIS A 322 16.37 30.27 -22.11
N PHE A 323 17.18 31.34 -22.05
CA PHE A 323 16.98 32.48 -21.14
C PHE A 323 17.00 33.82 -21.90
N ASN A 324 16.04 34.70 -21.61
CA ASN A 324 16.06 36.11 -22.04
C ASN A 324 15.46 37.02 -20.95
N SER A 325 15.89 38.28 -20.92
CA SER A 325 15.37 39.34 -20.05
C SER A 325 14.70 40.45 -20.85
N VAL A 326 13.51 40.89 -20.45
CA VAL A 326 12.79 42.06 -20.98
C VAL A 326 12.93 43.23 -20.01
N PHE A 327 13.49 44.33 -20.48
CA PHE A 327 13.68 45.55 -19.70
C PHE A 327 12.47 46.51 -19.79
N PRO A 328 12.31 47.46 -18.85
CA PRO A 328 11.14 48.33 -18.85
C PRO A 328 11.04 49.31 -20.03
N ASN A 329 12.06 49.40 -20.89
CA ASN A 329 12.06 50.14 -22.16
C ASN A 329 11.79 49.25 -23.38
N GLY A 330 11.25 48.04 -23.19
CA GLY A 330 10.95 47.08 -24.26
C GLY A 330 12.17 46.36 -24.86
N ARG A 331 13.40 46.72 -24.45
CA ARG A 331 14.64 46.10 -24.94
C ARG A 331 14.87 44.73 -24.32
N ILE A 332 15.55 43.87 -25.07
CA ILE A 332 15.84 42.49 -24.71
C ILE A 332 17.34 42.34 -24.41
N GLY A 333 17.67 41.60 -23.36
CA GLY A 333 19.04 41.27 -22.99
C GLY A 333 19.19 39.83 -22.52
N LYS A 334 20.44 39.37 -22.38
CA LYS A 334 20.76 38.04 -21.83
C LYS A 334 21.00 38.01 -20.32
N CYS A 335 21.11 39.15 -19.65
CA CYS A 335 21.21 39.25 -18.20
C CYS A 335 20.36 40.41 -17.69
N ASP A 336 19.73 40.21 -16.53
CA ASP A 336 18.90 41.16 -15.78
C ASP A 336 19.69 42.31 -15.12
N ASN A 337 21.01 42.16 -14.99
CA ASN A 337 21.92 43.16 -14.40
C ASN A 337 22.62 44.05 -15.46
N LEU A 338 22.09 44.11 -16.68
CA LEU A 338 22.47 45.12 -17.67
C LEU A 338 21.72 46.43 -17.42
N ASP A 339 22.31 47.56 -17.82
CA ASP A 339 21.52 48.79 -17.96
C ASP A 339 20.53 48.61 -19.13
N PRO A 340 19.25 49.01 -19.01
CA PRO A 340 18.30 48.98 -20.13
C PRO A 340 18.80 49.65 -21.42
N GLU A 341 19.70 50.63 -21.32
CA GLU A 341 20.33 51.31 -22.45
C GLU A 341 21.45 50.48 -23.11
N GLN A 342 21.99 49.49 -22.41
CA GLN A 342 23.01 48.55 -22.89
C GLN A 342 22.42 47.24 -23.43
N ALA A 343 21.12 46.99 -23.25
CA ALA A 343 20.42 45.84 -23.79
C ALA A 343 20.39 45.90 -25.33
N GLN A 344 20.90 44.86 -26.01
CA GLN A 344 21.19 44.84 -27.45
C GLN A 344 20.12 44.15 -28.32
N GLY A 345 18.99 43.73 -27.75
CA GLY A 345 17.90 43.10 -28.48
C GLY A 345 16.61 43.92 -28.46
N HIS A 346 15.70 43.63 -29.38
CA HIS A 346 14.33 44.15 -29.39
C HIS A 346 13.35 43.11 -29.95
N LEU A 347 12.06 43.28 -29.63
CA LEU A 347 10.99 42.44 -30.17
C LEU A 347 10.37 43.06 -31.42
N THR A 348 10.24 42.25 -32.48
CA THR A 348 9.52 42.61 -33.70
C THR A 348 8.00 42.65 -33.48
N GLU A 349 7.25 43.11 -34.49
CA GLU A 349 5.78 43.05 -34.48
C GLU A 349 5.21 41.62 -34.51
N THR A 350 6.04 40.63 -34.87
CA THR A 350 5.74 39.18 -34.86
C THR A 350 6.14 38.50 -33.56
N GLY A 351 6.92 39.15 -32.68
CA GLY A 351 7.42 38.58 -31.43
C GLY A 351 8.79 37.88 -31.54
N GLU A 352 9.50 38.03 -32.65
CA GLU A 352 10.87 37.55 -32.81
C GLU A 352 11.84 38.47 -32.05
N ILE A 353 12.93 37.91 -31.50
CA ILE A 353 14.03 38.72 -30.94
C ILE A 353 15.04 38.97 -32.05
N VAL A 354 15.27 40.25 -32.37
CA VAL A 354 16.37 40.69 -33.23
C VAL A 354 17.45 41.31 -32.33
N TRP A 355 18.70 40.89 -32.54
CA TRP A 355 19.87 41.44 -31.86
C TRP A 355 20.59 42.44 -32.77
N ASP A 356 21.00 43.57 -32.24
CA ASP A 356 21.69 44.64 -32.98
C ASP A 356 23.12 44.27 -33.40
N LYS A 357 23.62 43.10 -32.97
CA LYS A 357 24.94 42.53 -33.27
C LYS A 357 24.81 41.01 -33.44
N ASP A 358 25.64 40.44 -34.33
CA ASP A 358 25.59 39.01 -34.71
C ASP A 358 25.83 38.04 -33.54
N ILE A 359 26.50 38.48 -32.48
CA ILE A 359 26.73 37.70 -31.26
C ILE A 359 25.90 38.32 -30.11
N PRO A 360 24.84 37.65 -29.63
CA PRO A 360 24.21 38.02 -28.37
C PRO A 360 25.27 37.95 -27.26
N ALA A 361 25.45 39.05 -26.52
CA ALA A 361 26.65 39.37 -25.74
C ALA A 361 27.02 38.43 -24.56
N MET A 362 26.47 37.22 -24.48
CA MET A 362 26.68 36.24 -23.40
C MET A 362 26.78 34.79 -23.92
N HIS A 363 27.51 34.56 -25.00
CA HIS A 363 27.61 33.23 -25.64
C HIS A 363 28.88 32.43 -25.30
N PHE A 364 29.95 33.08 -24.82
CA PHE A 364 31.19 32.38 -24.48
C PHE A 364 31.05 31.54 -23.20
N THR A 365 31.34 30.24 -23.31
CA THR A 365 31.36 29.28 -22.21
C THR A 365 32.68 29.35 -21.43
N ILE A 366 32.76 28.64 -20.31
CA ILE A 366 34.04 28.42 -19.60
C ILE A 366 35.03 27.50 -20.33
N PHE A 367 34.60 26.78 -21.37
CA PHE A 367 35.42 25.78 -22.06
C PHE A 367 36.08 26.29 -23.34
N ASP A 368 35.69 27.48 -23.80
CA ASP A 368 36.23 28.10 -25.02
C ASP A 368 37.65 28.65 -24.82
N ASP A 369 38.05 28.95 -23.58
CA ASP A 369 39.43 29.30 -23.23
C ASP A 369 40.22 28.06 -22.80
N GLN A 370 41.04 27.54 -23.72
CA GLN A 370 41.95 26.41 -23.49
C GLN A 370 43.02 26.72 -22.43
N GLU A 371 43.37 27.98 -22.20
CA GLU A 371 44.42 28.41 -21.27
C GLU A 371 43.85 28.90 -19.92
N SER A 372 42.54 28.75 -19.68
CA SER A 372 41.92 29.16 -18.43
C SER A 372 42.40 28.34 -17.23
N GLU A 373 42.64 29.04 -16.11
CA GLU A 373 42.80 28.45 -14.77
C GLU A 373 41.64 27.51 -14.37
N CYS A 374 40.47 27.66 -14.99
CA CYS A 374 39.30 26.82 -14.75
C CYS A 374 39.49 25.37 -15.25
N GLN A 375 40.25 25.14 -16.33
CA GLN A 375 40.43 23.82 -16.98
C GLN A 375 41.03 22.77 -16.02
N SER A 376 41.92 23.19 -15.12
CA SER A 376 42.59 22.36 -14.11
C SER A 376 41.97 22.48 -12.71
N CYS A 377 40.95 23.32 -12.53
CA CYS A 377 40.38 23.63 -11.22
C CYS A 377 39.52 22.48 -10.66
N LYS A 378 39.89 21.94 -9.49
CA LYS A 378 39.12 20.92 -8.73
C LYS A 378 37.67 21.31 -8.40
N TYR A 379 37.30 22.60 -8.45
CA TYR A 379 35.94 23.08 -8.18
C TYR A 379 35.09 23.32 -9.43
N LEU A 380 35.63 23.11 -10.64
CA LEU A 380 34.89 23.35 -11.90
C LEU A 380 33.48 22.72 -11.95
N PRO A 381 33.25 21.46 -11.50
CA PRO A 381 31.92 20.82 -11.59
C PRO A 381 30.83 21.40 -10.67
N ILE A 382 31.22 22.26 -9.71
CA ILE A 382 30.30 22.91 -8.77
C ILE A 382 30.28 24.43 -8.91
N CYS A 383 31.37 25.02 -9.42
CA CYS A 383 31.54 26.44 -9.63
C CYS A 383 31.04 26.90 -10.99
N TYR A 384 31.32 26.14 -12.06
CA TYR A 384 31.10 26.55 -13.46
C TYR A 384 31.70 27.93 -13.86
N GLY A 385 32.67 28.42 -13.08
CA GLY A 385 33.51 29.59 -13.36
C GLY A 385 32.83 30.95 -13.21
N PRO A 386 33.46 32.03 -13.74
CA PRO A 386 32.92 33.38 -13.68
C PRO A 386 31.52 33.51 -14.30
N CYS A 387 30.71 34.47 -13.83
CA CYS A 387 29.41 34.75 -14.43
C CYS A 387 29.54 35.11 -15.94
N PRO A 388 28.49 34.87 -16.76
CA PRO A 388 28.57 35.03 -18.22
C PRO A 388 28.98 36.42 -18.68
N LYS A 389 28.45 37.49 -18.03
CA LYS A 389 28.80 38.88 -18.35
C LYS A 389 30.31 39.10 -18.34
N GLU A 390 30.96 38.70 -17.25
CA GLU A 390 32.40 38.93 -17.07
C GLU A 390 33.25 38.00 -17.93
N ARG A 391 32.80 36.76 -18.21
CA ARG A 391 33.45 35.92 -19.23
C ARG A 391 33.49 36.65 -20.57
N ASN A 392 32.36 37.17 -21.01
CA ASN A 392 32.26 37.82 -22.32
C ASN A 392 33.06 39.14 -22.36
N GLU A 393 33.12 39.89 -21.26
CA GLU A 393 34.01 41.06 -21.13
C GLU A 393 35.50 40.67 -21.27
N VAL A 394 35.94 39.57 -20.65
CA VAL A 394 37.32 39.05 -20.75
C VAL A 394 37.64 38.56 -22.17
N PHE A 395 36.78 37.74 -22.77
CA PHE A 395 36.95 37.24 -24.15
C PHE A 395 36.95 38.37 -25.20
N LEU A 396 36.07 39.36 -25.07
CA LEU A 396 36.02 40.52 -25.98
C LEU A 396 37.27 41.43 -25.86
N GLN A 397 38.03 41.33 -24.77
CA GLN A 397 39.31 42.00 -24.61
C GLN A 397 40.50 41.16 -25.08
N GLY A 398 40.29 39.93 -25.55
CA GLY A 398 41.36 38.99 -25.93
C GLY A 398 42.17 38.46 -24.73
N ASN A 399 41.59 38.48 -23.53
CA ASN A 399 42.22 38.03 -22.30
C ASN A 399 41.76 36.61 -21.92
N HIS A 400 42.55 35.92 -21.07
CA HIS A 400 42.23 34.59 -20.54
C HIS A 400 41.44 34.65 -19.22
N LEU A 401 40.58 33.67 -19.00
CA LEU A 401 39.72 33.53 -17.82
C LEU A 401 40.53 33.09 -16.59
N ARG A 402 40.58 33.96 -15.58
CA ARG A 402 41.20 33.70 -14.27
C ARG A 402 40.16 33.53 -13.16
N CYS A 403 40.57 32.91 -12.06
CA CYS A 403 39.76 32.80 -10.85
C CYS A 403 39.49 34.20 -10.26
N ARG A 404 38.24 34.45 -9.87
CA ARG A 404 37.81 35.73 -9.27
C ARG A 404 37.71 35.71 -7.75
N PHE A 405 37.90 34.54 -7.14
CA PHE A 405 37.93 34.37 -5.70
C PHE A 405 39.39 34.43 -5.25
N ALA A 406 39.71 35.38 -4.37
CA ALA A 406 41.07 35.52 -3.83
C ALA A 406 41.50 34.26 -3.04
N ASP A 407 40.53 33.61 -2.40
CA ASP A 407 40.67 32.29 -1.79
C ASP A 407 39.51 31.38 -2.22
N ALA A 408 39.71 30.70 -3.35
CA ALA A 408 38.75 29.75 -3.89
C ALA A 408 38.56 28.52 -3.01
N ASP A 409 39.62 28.08 -2.31
CA ASP A 409 39.56 26.95 -1.38
C ASP A 409 38.61 27.27 -0.22
N ARG A 410 38.78 28.41 0.44
CA ARG A 410 37.90 28.90 1.52
C ARG A 410 36.43 28.93 1.09
N LEU A 411 36.12 29.59 -0.02
CA LEU A 411 34.73 29.71 -0.49
C LEU A 411 34.11 28.36 -0.83
N TRP A 412 34.77 27.55 -1.66
CA TRP A 412 34.16 26.31 -2.15
C TRP A 412 34.16 25.19 -1.10
N ASN A 413 35.13 25.17 -0.18
CA ASN A 413 35.08 24.25 0.95
C ASN A 413 33.89 24.55 1.86
N LEU A 414 33.62 25.83 2.17
CA LEU A 414 32.41 26.22 2.91
C LEU A 414 31.13 25.80 2.17
N ASN A 415 31.01 26.08 0.86
CA ASN A 415 29.83 25.67 0.09
C ASN A 415 29.66 24.14 -0.01
N ILE A 416 30.75 23.36 -0.10
CA ILE A 416 30.71 21.89 -0.03
C ILE A 416 30.26 21.44 1.36
N ILE A 417 30.77 22.04 2.44
CA ILE A 417 30.34 21.70 3.80
C ILE A 417 28.87 22.07 4.02
N TYR A 418 28.38 23.22 3.55
CA TYR A 418 26.96 23.56 3.61
C TYR A 418 26.10 22.65 2.73
N TYR A 419 26.52 22.31 1.51
CA TYR A 419 25.82 21.32 0.67
C TYR A 419 25.76 19.95 1.37
N CYS A 420 26.88 19.48 1.92
CA CYS A 420 26.94 18.23 2.66
C CYS A 420 26.07 18.30 3.92
N ARG A 421 26.16 19.36 4.74
CA ARG A 421 25.27 19.61 5.89
C ARG A 421 23.81 19.62 5.46
N HIS A 422 23.47 20.26 4.34
CA HIS A 422 22.10 20.38 3.85
C HIS A 422 21.56 19.07 3.27
N PHE A 423 22.35 18.32 2.50
CA PHE A 423 22.03 16.97 2.05
C PHE A 423 21.90 16.04 3.28
N LEU A 424 22.78 16.17 4.28
CA LEU A 424 22.69 15.54 5.60
C LEU A 424 21.54 16.09 6.48
N SER A 425 20.91 17.23 6.18
CA SER A 425 19.84 17.85 7.01
C SER A 425 18.45 17.69 6.41
N ILE A 426 18.27 18.07 5.14
CA ILE A 426 17.14 17.62 4.29
C ILE A 426 16.96 16.16 4.60
N CYS A 427 18.02 15.38 4.41
CA CYS A 427 17.78 13.96 4.40
C CYS A 427 17.67 13.41 5.82
N PHE A 428 18.19 14.08 6.88
CA PHE A 428 17.80 13.80 8.27
C PHE A 428 16.27 13.84 8.38
N LEU A 429 15.64 14.96 8.00
CA LEU A 429 14.18 15.14 8.02
C LEU A 429 13.47 14.03 7.24
N LEU A 430 14.07 13.61 6.12
CA LEU A 430 13.50 12.60 5.25
C LEU A 430 13.64 11.17 5.83
N LEU A 431 14.76 10.76 6.46
CA LEU A 431 14.82 9.48 7.20
C LEU A 431 14.06 9.54 8.54
N PHE A 432 13.90 10.73 9.14
CA PHE A 432 13.05 10.98 10.29
C PHE A 432 11.55 11.01 9.92
N SER A 433 11.21 11.05 8.63
CA SER A 433 9.87 10.64 8.16
C SER A 433 9.66 9.12 8.21
N VAL A 434 10.63 8.38 8.77
CA VAL A 434 10.59 6.99 9.25
C VAL A 434 11.16 6.92 10.70
N GLY A 435 10.85 7.89 11.57
CA GLY A 435 11.28 7.84 12.97
C GLY A 435 10.84 9.01 13.86
N VAL A 436 10.00 8.72 14.86
CA VAL A 436 9.59 9.67 15.91
C VAL A 436 10.78 10.29 16.66
N LEU A 437 10.65 11.58 16.97
CA LEU A 437 11.53 12.43 17.80
C LEU A 437 12.56 11.71 18.69
N ALA A 438 13.82 11.85 18.27
CA ALA A 438 15.04 12.00 19.06
C ALA A 438 15.28 11.13 20.32
N GLN A 439 16.31 10.28 20.22
CA GLN A 439 17.62 10.65 20.78
C GLN A 439 18.72 10.29 19.77
N SER A 440 19.54 11.29 19.39
CA SER A 440 20.92 11.26 18.84
C SER A 440 21.54 9.88 18.51
N ASN A 441 22.04 9.55 17.31
CA ASN A 441 22.55 10.39 16.19
C ASN A 441 22.35 9.74 14.78
N ASP A 442 22.43 10.56 13.74
CA ASP A 442 22.85 10.29 12.33
C ASP A 442 22.39 9.00 11.62
N SER A 443 21.22 9.00 10.97
CA SER A 443 21.07 9.18 9.50
C SER A 443 19.58 9.44 9.15
N ILE A 444 19.08 10.12 8.09
CA ILE A 444 19.51 10.61 6.73
C ILE A 444 19.06 9.78 5.46
N TYR A 445 18.11 10.28 4.61
CA TYR A 445 17.49 9.61 3.40
C TYR A 445 15.91 9.54 3.31
N LYS A 446 15.18 10.30 2.43
CA LYS A 446 13.86 9.96 1.77
C LYS A 446 13.30 11.01 0.75
N SER A 447 13.83 11.00 -0.48
CA SER A 447 13.16 11.42 -1.74
C SER A 447 12.61 12.85 -1.94
N VAL A 448 13.24 13.56 -2.87
CA VAL A 448 12.56 14.37 -3.90
C VAL A 448 11.71 13.42 -4.78
N GLU A 449 10.50 13.82 -5.18
CA GLU A 449 9.78 13.15 -6.28
C GLU A 449 10.48 13.46 -7.61
N LEU A 450 11.31 12.53 -8.07
CA LEU A 450 11.89 12.55 -9.40
C LEU A 450 10.80 12.27 -10.43
N LYS A 451 10.71 13.10 -11.48
CA LYS A 451 9.98 12.75 -12.71
C LYS A 451 10.53 11.43 -13.26
N ASP A 452 9.76 10.36 -13.11
CA ASP A 452 9.99 9.02 -13.65
C ASP A 452 11.44 8.50 -13.68
N VAL A 453 12.20 8.76 -12.60
CA VAL A 453 13.32 7.87 -12.28
C VAL A 453 12.72 6.60 -11.71
N VAL A 454 12.59 5.58 -12.56
CA VAL A 454 12.20 4.23 -12.16
C VAL A 454 13.20 3.71 -11.14
N ILE A 455 12.88 3.86 -9.85
CA ILE A 455 13.67 3.30 -8.75
C ILE A 455 13.62 1.77 -8.90
N LYS A 456 14.70 1.18 -9.44
CA LYS A 456 14.90 -0.27 -9.55
C LYS A 456 15.17 -0.94 -8.18
N GLY A 457 14.50 -0.49 -7.14
CA GLY A 457 14.47 -1.17 -5.84
C GLY A 457 13.56 -2.40 -5.91
N LYS A 458 13.95 -3.51 -5.27
CA LYS A 458 13.06 -4.67 -5.14
C LYS A 458 11.87 -4.26 -4.25
N ASN A 459 10.65 -4.24 -4.81
CA ASN A 459 9.40 -3.93 -4.08
C ASN A 459 9.03 -4.98 -3.02
N VAL A 460 9.70 -6.12 -3.04
CA VAL A 460 9.57 -7.24 -2.11
C VAL A 460 10.94 -7.56 -1.51
N VAL A 461 10.98 -7.85 -0.21
CA VAL A 461 12.17 -8.36 0.49
C VAL A 461 11.89 -9.78 0.98
N HIS A 462 12.66 -10.73 0.46
CA HIS A 462 12.56 -12.14 0.83
C HIS A 462 13.31 -12.40 2.14
N TYR A 463 12.58 -12.74 3.20
CA TYR A 463 13.11 -13.25 4.47
C TYR A 463 13.02 -14.79 4.49
N PRO A 464 13.73 -15.46 5.42
CA PRO A 464 13.69 -16.92 5.54
C PRO A 464 12.30 -17.50 5.82
N ASP A 465 11.46 -16.75 6.53
CA ASP A 465 10.13 -17.17 7.00
C ASP A 465 8.95 -16.47 6.30
N LYS A 466 9.20 -15.46 5.46
CA LYS A 466 8.16 -14.61 4.84
C LYS A 466 8.68 -13.69 3.73
N ASP A 467 7.77 -13.13 2.95
CA ASP A 467 8.02 -12.00 2.05
C ASP A 467 7.44 -10.71 2.61
N VAL A 468 8.19 -9.61 2.53
CA VAL A 468 7.74 -8.28 2.96
C VAL A 468 7.59 -7.38 1.74
N TRP A 469 6.36 -7.07 1.40
CA TRP A 469 5.96 -6.17 0.32
C TRP A 469 5.76 -4.75 0.85
N LEU A 470 6.35 -3.77 0.17
CA LEU A 470 6.14 -2.36 0.48
C LEU A 470 4.87 -1.84 -0.21
N ILE A 471 4.02 -1.11 0.51
CA ILE A 471 2.78 -0.53 -0.02
C ILE A 471 3.09 0.79 -0.74
N THR A 472 3.57 0.68 -1.98
CA THR A 472 3.87 1.80 -2.88
C THR A 472 2.61 2.44 -3.44
N ASP A 473 2.72 3.64 -4.03
CA ASP A 473 1.59 4.31 -4.67
C ASP A 473 1.07 3.56 -5.90
N SER A 474 1.92 2.77 -6.58
CA SER A 474 1.48 1.81 -7.61
C SER A 474 0.60 0.70 -7.03
N LEU A 475 0.92 0.17 -5.84
CA LEU A 475 0.04 -0.77 -5.14
C LEU A 475 -1.27 -0.10 -4.71
N ARG A 476 -1.22 1.15 -4.24
CA ARG A 476 -2.40 1.97 -3.88
C ARG A 476 -3.24 2.43 -5.07
N HIS A 477 -2.68 2.46 -6.28
CA HIS A 477 -3.37 3.00 -7.46
C HIS A 477 -4.66 2.21 -7.75
N ASN A 478 -5.81 2.90 -7.76
CA ASN A 478 -7.14 2.29 -7.88
C ASN A 478 -7.47 1.20 -6.85
N THR A 479 -6.89 1.29 -5.64
CA THR A 479 -7.30 0.47 -4.48
C THR A 479 -7.73 1.38 -3.34
N TYR A 480 -8.75 0.97 -2.57
CA TYR A 480 -9.20 1.68 -1.37
C TYR A 480 -9.17 0.75 -0.15
N SER A 481 -9.57 -0.50 -0.34
CA SER A 481 -9.56 -1.57 0.67
C SER A 481 -8.25 -2.36 0.69
N VAL A 482 -8.04 -3.11 1.76
CA VAL A 482 -7.00 -4.15 1.85
C VAL A 482 -7.21 -5.26 0.82
N ASN A 483 -8.43 -5.73 0.58
CA ASN A 483 -8.68 -6.78 -0.42
C ASN A 483 -8.25 -6.35 -1.83
N GLU A 484 -8.57 -5.10 -2.22
CA GLU A 484 -8.12 -4.53 -3.49
C GLU A 484 -6.60 -4.29 -3.55
N LEU A 485 -5.93 -4.18 -2.40
CA LEU A 485 -4.48 -4.05 -2.30
C LEU A 485 -3.77 -5.40 -2.40
N VAL A 486 -4.27 -6.41 -1.68
CA VAL A 486 -3.69 -7.76 -1.61
C VAL A 486 -3.90 -8.53 -2.92
N LYS A 487 -4.99 -8.29 -3.66
CA LYS A 487 -5.21 -8.89 -5.01
C LYS A 487 -4.16 -8.50 -6.08
N LYS A 488 -3.28 -7.55 -5.78
CA LYS A 488 -2.15 -7.16 -6.65
C LYS A 488 -0.86 -7.95 -6.34
N LEU A 489 -0.85 -8.75 -5.29
CA LEU A 489 0.27 -9.61 -4.93
C LEU A 489 0.17 -10.95 -5.70
N PRO A 490 1.29 -11.63 -5.98
CA PRO A 490 1.28 -12.92 -6.68
C PRO A 490 0.34 -13.93 -6.03
N ASN A 491 -0.28 -14.79 -6.84
CA ASN A 491 -1.18 -15.88 -6.42
C ASN A 491 -2.48 -15.47 -5.70
N PHE A 492 -2.73 -14.18 -5.44
CA PHE A 492 -3.98 -13.67 -4.89
C PHE A 492 -4.96 -13.24 -5.99
N GLN A 493 -6.17 -13.79 -5.98
CA GLN A 493 -7.26 -13.41 -6.88
C GLN A 493 -8.45 -12.89 -6.06
N TYR A 494 -9.00 -11.73 -6.44
CA TYR A 494 -10.23 -11.17 -5.87
C TYR A 494 -11.31 -11.11 -6.95
N SER A 495 -12.47 -11.72 -6.71
CA SER A 495 -13.58 -11.70 -7.67
C SER A 495 -14.53 -10.55 -7.35
N ASP A 496 -14.75 -9.67 -8.31
CA ASP A 496 -15.61 -8.49 -8.12
C ASP A 496 -17.09 -8.89 -8.05
N ALA A 497 -17.45 -10.03 -8.66
CA ALA A 497 -18.79 -10.63 -8.60
C ALA A 497 -19.08 -11.40 -7.28
N LYS A 498 -18.05 -11.87 -6.56
CA LYS A 498 -18.21 -12.59 -5.27
C LYS A 498 -17.92 -11.72 -4.03
N ASP A 499 -17.27 -10.56 -4.22
CA ASP A 499 -16.68 -9.72 -3.14
C ASP A 499 -15.76 -10.53 -2.21
N GLU A 500 -14.96 -11.43 -2.80
CA GLU A 500 -14.16 -12.41 -2.06
C GLU A 500 -12.73 -12.49 -2.57
N LEU A 501 -11.77 -12.52 -1.64
CA LEU A 501 -10.34 -12.69 -1.88
C LEU A 501 -9.95 -14.16 -1.66
N SER A 502 -9.17 -14.70 -2.58
CA SER A 502 -8.65 -16.07 -2.57
C SER A 502 -7.14 -16.07 -2.84
N TYR A 503 -6.46 -17.11 -2.37
CA TYR A 503 -5.07 -17.43 -2.68
C TYR A 503 -5.04 -18.82 -3.31
N LEU A 504 -4.58 -18.92 -4.57
CA LEU A 504 -4.67 -20.16 -5.38
C LEU A 504 -6.08 -20.81 -5.32
N GLY A 505 -7.13 -20.01 -5.49
CA GLY A 505 -8.53 -20.47 -5.48
C GLY A 505 -9.08 -20.87 -4.11
N SER A 506 -8.36 -20.59 -3.03
CA SER A 506 -8.74 -20.93 -1.65
C SER A 506 -8.91 -19.69 -0.79
N ASN A 507 -10.01 -19.65 -0.05
CA ASN A 507 -10.37 -18.50 0.80
C ASN A 507 -9.82 -18.65 2.23
N ASN A 508 -8.98 -19.68 2.47
CA ASN A 508 -8.39 -20.00 3.76
C ASN A 508 -7.14 -19.14 4.08
N ILE A 509 -7.37 -17.83 4.08
CA ILE A 509 -6.37 -16.77 4.31
C ILE A 509 -6.48 -16.29 5.76
N LEU A 510 -5.37 -16.29 6.50
CA LEU A 510 -5.32 -15.61 7.80
C LEU A 510 -4.87 -14.18 7.64
N PHE A 511 -5.63 -13.22 8.17
CA PHE A 511 -5.19 -11.85 8.30
C PHE A 511 -4.69 -11.55 9.72
N LEU A 512 -3.52 -10.92 9.81
CA LEU A 512 -2.96 -10.35 11.03
C LEU A 512 -2.84 -8.82 10.89
N LEU A 513 -2.94 -8.12 12.01
CA LEU A 513 -2.74 -6.67 12.14
C LEU A 513 -1.63 -6.44 13.16
N ASP A 514 -0.48 -5.94 12.72
CA ASP A 514 0.74 -5.79 13.56
C ASP A 514 1.12 -7.09 14.30
N GLY A 515 0.96 -8.24 13.63
CA GLY A 515 1.18 -9.58 14.17
C GLY A 515 0.02 -10.18 14.96
N LYS A 516 -1.05 -9.41 15.21
CA LYS A 516 -2.21 -9.79 16.04
C LYS A 516 -3.33 -10.35 15.16
N LYS A 517 -3.87 -11.52 15.50
CA LYS A 517 -5.01 -12.15 14.80
C LYS A 517 -6.29 -11.31 14.94
N LYS A 518 -6.95 -10.95 13.84
CA LYS A 518 -8.29 -10.31 13.83
C LYS A 518 -9.24 -11.09 12.90
N LYS A 519 -10.52 -10.74 12.83
CA LYS A 519 -11.43 -11.31 11.81
C LYS A 519 -10.99 -10.88 10.40
N GLY A 520 -10.91 -11.82 9.46
CA GLY A 520 -10.42 -11.56 8.10
C GLY A 520 -11.27 -10.56 7.32
N LYS A 521 -12.62 -10.69 7.38
CA LYS A 521 -13.57 -9.76 6.75
C LYS A 521 -13.36 -8.31 7.21
N TYR A 522 -13.04 -8.10 8.49
CA TYR A 522 -12.69 -6.78 9.01
C TYR A 522 -11.40 -6.24 8.39
N ILE A 523 -10.30 -6.99 8.44
CA ILE A 523 -9.01 -6.52 7.90
C ILE A 523 -9.11 -6.25 6.41
N GLY A 524 -9.71 -7.16 5.63
CA GLY A 524 -9.88 -7.02 4.18
C GLY A 524 -10.65 -5.77 3.74
N GLU A 525 -11.50 -5.24 4.61
CA GLU A 525 -12.36 -4.07 4.34
C GLU A 525 -11.74 -2.72 4.76
N LEU A 526 -10.71 -2.72 5.63
CA LEU A 526 -10.06 -1.50 6.16
C LEU A 526 -9.49 -0.61 5.03
N ALA A 527 -9.51 0.71 5.25
CA ALA A 527 -8.89 1.66 4.34
C ALA A 527 -7.36 1.45 4.25
N ASN A 528 -6.85 1.29 3.04
CA ASN A 528 -5.43 1.02 2.76
C ASN A 528 -4.46 2.11 3.26
N ILE A 529 -4.97 3.31 3.60
CA ILE A 529 -4.20 4.46 4.07
C ILE A 529 -3.44 4.20 5.38
N ARG A 530 -3.89 3.24 6.20
CA ARG A 530 -3.35 2.91 7.54
C ARG A 530 -2.02 2.14 7.50
N PHE A 531 -1.72 1.46 6.40
CA PHE A 531 -0.65 0.45 6.33
C PHE A 531 0.55 0.91 5.51
N ASP A 532 1.74 0.43 5.86
CA ASP A 532 2.98 0.65 5.10
C ASP A 532 3.53 -0.61 4.42
N LYS A 533 3.28 -1.78 5.01
CA LYS A 533 3.83 -3.06 4.55
C LYS A 533 2.84 -4.20 4.68
N ILE A 534 2.98 -5.20 3.82
CA ILE A 534 2.27 -6.47 3.87
C ILE A 534 3.34 -7.57 4.01
N GLU A 535 3.28 -8.36 5.07
CA GLU A 535 4.09 -9.57 5.18
C GLU A 535 3.26 -10.78 4.75
N ILE A 536 3.76 -11.54 3.78
CA ILE A 536 3.16 -12.77 3.28
C ILE A 536 3.97 -13.95 3.81
N ILE A 537 3.34 -14.79 4.63
CA ILE A 537 3.90 -16.06 5.10
C ILE A 537 3.18 -17.17 4.35
N GLU A 538 3.80 -17.65 3.29
CA GLU A 538 3.40 -18.88 2.62
C GLU A 538 3.77 -20.09 3.49
N HIS A 539 2.99 -21.17 3.38
CA HIS A 539 3.18 -22.42 4.14
C HIS A 539 3.39 -22.20 5.64
N PRO A 540 2.45 -21.52 6.33
CA PRO A 540 2.57 -21.23 7.76
C PRO A 540 2.75 -22.51 8.59
N THR A 541 3.46 -22.38 9.71
CA THR A 541 3.80 -23.50 10.61
C THR A 541 3.37 -23.21 12.04
N GLY A 542 3.28 -24.25 12.86
CA GLY A 542 2.84 -24.12 14.26
C GLY A 542 1.37 -23.71 14.33
N LYS A 543 1.02 -22.76 15.19
CA LYS A 543 -0.37 -22.34 15.43
C LYS A 543 -1.17 -21.82 14.21
N TYR A 544 -0.49 -21.57 13.10
CA TYR A 544 -1.12 -21.11 11.85
C TYR A 544 -1.10 -22.18 10.74
N GLU A 545 -0.69 -23.43 11.02
CA GLU A 545 -0.56 -24.51 10.01
C GLU A 545 -1.87 -24.91 9.29
N ASP A 546 -3.02 -24.58 9.87
CA ASP A 546 -4.33 -24.84 9.28
C ASP A 546 -4.67 -23.87 8.13
N TYR A 547 -4.00 -22.72 8.07
CA TYR A 547 -4.17 -21.74 7.00
C TYR A 547 -3.30 -22.08 5.78
N GLN A 548 -3.63 -21.51 4.62
CA GLN A 548 -2.84 -21.68 3.40
C GLN A 548 -1.78 -20.59 3.25
N VAL A 549 -2.12 -19.36 3.62
CA VAL A 549 -1.23 -18.20 3.63
C VAL A 549 -1.63 -17.29 4.79
N VAL A 550 -0.65 -16.61 5.39
CA VAL A 550 -0.89 -15.55 6.39
C VAL A 550 -0.48 -14.21 5.81
N VAL A 551 -1.39 -13.24 5.86
CA VAL A 551 -1.22 -11.87 5.40
C VAL A 551 -1.18 -10.96 6.63
N ASN A 552 0.00 -10.51 7.02
CA ASN A 552 0.20 -9.60 8.15
C ASN A 552 0.33 -8.16 7.66
N LEU A 553 -0.66 -7.31 7.96
CA LEU A 553 -0.59 -5.89 7.67
C LEU A 553 0.15 -5.16 8.79
N ILE A 554 1.16 -4.38 8.40
CA ILE A 554 1.92 -3.52 9.31
C ILE A 554 1.40 -2.09 9.20
N THR A 555 0.94 -1.55 10.33
CA THR A 555 0.37 -0.20 10.41
C THR A 555 1.45 0.87 10.50
N LYS A 556 1.09 2.09 10.10
CA LYS A 556 1.93 3.29 10.22
C LYS A 556 2.25 3.58 11.69
N ASP A 557 3.53 3.81 11.98
CA ASP A 557 4.04 4.09 13.33
C ASP A 557 3.29 5.29 13.96
N ASN A 558 2.56 5.06 15.07
CA ASN A 558 1.71 6.04 15.75
C ASN A 558 0.56 6.60 14.89
N TRP A 559 -0.06 5.77 14.04
CA TRP A 559 -1.32 6.09 13.38
C TRP A 559 -2.39 6.57 14.38
N LYS A 560 -3.05 7.69 14.06
CA LYS A 560 -4.28 8.14 14.72
C LYS A 560 -5.37 8.36 13.70
N GLY A 561 -6.54 7.80 13.92
CA GLY A 561 -7.67 8.00 13.02
C GLY A 561 -8.87 7.15 13.35
N TYR A 562 -9.89 7.28 12.52
CA TYR A 562 -11.05 6.42 12.52
C TYR A 562 -11.34 5.90 11.12
N ASP A 563 -12.01 4.76 11.06
CA ASP A 563 -12.59 4.17 9.85
C ASP A 563 -14.02 3.72 10.18
N VAL A 564 -14.95 4.03 9.30
CA VAL A 564 -16.35 3.64 9.44
C VAL A 564 -16.83 3.09 8.11
N ARG A 565 -17.33 1.85 8.13
CA ARG A 565 -17.94 1.18 6.98
C ARG A 565 -19.37 0.80 7.33
N LEU A 566 -20.31 1.24 6.51
CA LEU A 566 -21.69 0.79 6.51
C LEU A 566 -21.94 0.06 5.20
N SER A 567 -22.57 -1.11 5.24
CA SER A 567 -22.89 -1.89 4.05
C SER A 567 -24.26 -2.51 4.15
N ASN A 568 -25.01 -2.48 3.05
CA ASN A 568 -26.23 -3.24 2.86
C ASN A 568 -26.13 -4.01 1.54
N SER A 569 -26.54 -5.27 1.53
CA SER A 569 -26.61 -6.12 0.34
C SER A 569 -27.93 -6.86 0.32
N GLU A 570 -28.71 -6.71 -0.74
CA GLU A 570 -30.04 -7.28 -0.93
C GLU A 570 -30.04 -8.25 -2.11
N TYR A 571 -30.71 -9.39 -1.95
CA TYR A 571 -30.85 -10.44 -2.95
C TYR A 571 -32.31 -10.51 -3.38
N ILE A 572 -32.55 -10.11 -4.62
CA ILE A 572 -33.87 -9.92 -5.22
C ILE A 572 -34.08 -10.99 -6.29
N ARG A 573 -35.25 -11.63 -6.32
CA ARG A 573 -35.60 -12.65 -7.33
C ARG A 573 -36.91 -12.26 -8.02
N PRO A 574 -36.88 -11.43 -9.08
CA PRO A 574 -38.09 -10.95 -9.77
C PRO A 574 -38.91 -12.06 -10.44
N SER A 575 -38.28 -13.20 -10.76
CA SER A 575 -38.95 -14.40 -11.27
C SER A 575 -39.06 -15.50 -10.21
N SER A 576 -39.20 -15.13 -8.93
CA SER A 576 -39.60 -16.07 -7.88
C SER A 576 -41.03 -16.55 -8.16
N PRO A 577 -41.32 -17.87 -8.12
CA PRO A 577 -42.68 -18.38 -8.17
C PRO A 577 -43.43 -18.24 -6.83
N TYR A 578 -42.87 -17.47 -5.89
CA TYR A 578 -43.39 -17.19 -4.55
C TYR A 578 -43.47 -15.68 -4.35
N ASP A 579 -44.50 -15.19 -3.63
CA ASP A 579 -44.83 -13.76 -3.42
C ASP A 579 -43.76 -12.91 -2.69
N GLU A 580 -42.55 -13.43 -2.50
CA GLU A 580 -41.43 -12.73 -1.87
C GLU A 580 -40.39 -12.30 -2.92
N LEU A 581 -40.36 -10.99 -3.18
CA LEU A 581 -39.40 -10.34 -4.07
C LEU A 581 -37.96 -10.35 -3.50
N LEU A 582 -37.81 -10.27 -2.17
CA LEU A 582 -36.55 -10.19 -1.44
C LEU A 582 -36.30 -11.50 -0.68
N THR A 583 -35.29 -12.27 -1.08
CA THR A 583 -35.00 -13.59 -0.48
C THR A 583 -33.91 -13.55 0.60
N SER A 584 -33.03 -12.55 0.58
CA SER A 584 -32.08 -12.36 1.68
C SER A 584 -31.51 -10.94 1.68
N PHE A 585 -31.04 -10.50 2.85
CA PHE A 585 -30.20 -9.32 2.95
C PHE A 585 -29.14 -9.47 4.05
N ASN A 586 -28.02 -8.78 3.87
CA ASN A 586 -26.99 -8.57 4.88
C ASN A 586 -26.83 -7.07 5.11
N THR A 587 -27.03 -6.63 6.34
CA THR A 587 -26.69 -5.26 6.77
C THR A 587 -25.57 -5.34 7.79
N SER A 588 -24.51 -4.55 7.61
CA SER A 588 -23.36 -4.54 8.52
C SER A 588 -22.78 -3.15 8.74
N GLY A 589 -22.27 -2.93 9.95
CA GLY A 589 -21.59 -1.71 10.36
C GLY A 589 -20.30 -2.04 11.11
N THR A 590 -19.20 -1.40 10.70
CA THR A 590 -17.89 -1.47 11.35
C THR A 590 -17.45 -0.07 11.74
N TYR A 591 -17.00 0.11 12.98
CA TYR A 591 -16.35 1.31 13.47
C TYR A 591 -14.97 0.97 14.04
N THR A 592 -13.94 1.70 13.63
CA THR A 592 -12.57 1.56 14.15
C THR A 592 -12.06 2.91 14.61
N TYR A 593 -11.37 2.95 15.75
CA TYR A 593 -10.73 4.13 16.30
C TYR A 593 -9.34 3.77 16.84
N THR A 594 -8.31 4.32 16.20
CA THR A 594 -6.91 4.07 16.51
C THR A 594 -6.26 5.28 17.15
N LEU A 595 -5.54 5.04 18.24
CA LEU A 595 -4.60 5.92 18.94
C LEU A 595 -3.28 5.13 19.17
N PRO A 596 -2.16 5.79 19.49
CA PRO A 596 -0.86 5.08 19.58
C PRO A 596 -0.80 4.06 20.73
N LYS A 597 -1.66 4.22 21.74
CA LYS A 597 -1.77 3.33 22.90
C LYS A 597 -2.99 2.40 22.86
N TYR A 598 -3.99 2.72 22.04
CA TYR A 598 -5.30 2.05 22.02
C TYR A 598 -5.77 1.86 20.57
N ASP A 599 -6.07 0.64 20.14
CA ASP A 599 -6.82 0.43 18.90
C ASP A 599 -8.12 -0.28 19.24
N ILE A 600 -9.27 0.31 18.88
CA ILE A 600 -10.60 -0.21 19.20
C ILE A 600 -11.34 -0.44 17.90
N ALA A 601 -11.84 -1.65 17.68
CA ALA A 601 -12.72 -2.00 16.57
C ALA A 601 -14.01 -2.62 17.10
N VAL A 602 -15.15 -2.17 16.59
CA VAL A 602 -16.50 -2.65 16.92
C VAL A 602 -17.24 -2.96 15.64
N HIS A 603 -18.00 -4.04 15.64
CA HIS A 603 -18.79 -4.46 14.49
C HIS A 603 -20.10 -5.10 14.88
N TYR A 604 -21.08 -4.94 14.00
CA TYR A 604 -22.34 -5.64 14.04
C TYR A 604 -22.75 -6.00 12.61
N ASP A 605 -23.06 -7.27 12.37
CA ASP A 605 -23.78 -7.71 11.17
C ASP A 605 -25.08 -8.42 11.52
N TYR A 606 -26.06 -8.24 10.64
CA TYR A 606 -27.35 -8.93 10.64
C TYR A 606 -27.57 -9.55 9.26
N ASP A 607 -27.71 -10.88 9.23
CA ASP A 607 -28.14 -11.64 8.06
C ASP A 607 -29.59 -12.07 8.23
N HIS A 608 -30.42 -11.80 7.22
CA HIS A 608 -31.72 -12.40 7.04
C HIS A 608 -31.76 -13.22 5.74
N SER A 609 -32.37 -14.40 5.77
CA SER A 609 -32.61 -15.21 4.57
C SER A 609 -33.92 -15.99 4.70
N ASN A 610 -34.74 -15.91 3.67
CA ASN A 610 -35.77 -16.87 3.35
C ASN A 610 -35.43 -17.60 2.03
N ARG A 611 -35.62 -18.91 1.98
CA ARG A 611 -35.41 -19.70 0.75
C ARG A 611 -36.48 -20.76 0.64
N HIS A 612 -36.94 -20.94 -0.58
CA HIS A 612 -37.87 -22.00 -0.98
C HIS A 612 -37.13 -22.87 -1.98
N GLN A 613 -36.90 -24.15 -1.66
CA GLN A 613 -36.17 -25.11 -2.48
C GLN A 613 -37.09 -26.27 -2.86
N GLN A 614 -36.88 -26.83 -4.05
CA GLN A 614 -37.61 -27.99 -4.55
C GLN A 614 -36.64 -29.15 -4.77
N TYR A 615 -36.77 -30.16 -3.93
CA TYR A 615 -36.06 -31.43 -4.05
C TYR A 615 -36.92 -32.45 -4.77
N GLU A 616 -36.32 -33.17 -5.72
CA GLU A 616 -36.72 -34.54 -6.04
C GLU A 616 -35.94 -35.48 -5.13
N TYR A 617 -36.57 -36.55 -4.63
CA TYR A 617 -35.87 -37.65 -3.98
C TYR A 617 -36.54 -38.97 -4.33
N ARG A 618 -35.76 -40.04 -4.24
CA ARG A 618 -36.21 -41.43 -4.25
C ARG A 618 -35.48 -42.17 -3.14
N THR A 619 -36.24 -42.86 -2.29
CA THR A 619 -35.68 -43.72 -1.24
C THR A 619 -36.22 -45.12 -1.36
N LYS A 620 -35.34 -46.10 -1.13
CA LYS A 620 -35.69 -47.52 -1.08
C LYS A 620 -35.02 -48.15 0.12
N ASN A 621 -35.76 -49.00 0.82
CA ASN A 621 -35.26 -49.76 1.96
C ASN A 621 -35.86 -51.17 1.93
N THR A 622 -35.36 -52.06 2.77
CA THR A 622 -35.97 -53.36 3.11
C THR A 622 -37.47 -53.28 3.42
N SER A 623 -37.97 -52.15 3.94
CA SER A 623 -39.38 -51.94 4.32
C SER A 623 -40.30 -51.37 3.22
N TYR A 624 -39.78 -50.78 2.13
CA TYR A 624 -40.59 -50.23 1.02
C TYR A 624 -39.77 -50.08 -0.29
N ILE A 625 -40.40 -50.39 -1.42
CA ILE A 625 -39.76 -50.59 -2.74
C ILE A 625 -39.28 -49.28 -3.37
N GLU A 626 -40.12 -48.24 -3.36
CA GLU A 626 -39.78 -46.90 -3.88
C GLU A 626 -40.64 -45.87 -3.17
N GLN A 627 -40.11 -44.65 -3.05
CA GLN A 627 -40.80 -43.49 -2.46
C GLN A 627 -40.57 -42.25 -3.33
N THR A 628 -41.62 -41.75 -4.00
CA THR A 628 -41.61 -40.60 -4.91
C THR A 628 -42.37 -39.40 -4.33
N ILE A 629 -42.22 -38.21 -4.92
CA ILE A 629 -42.86 -36.96 -4.48
C ILE A 629 -43.77 -36.41 -5.57
N ASP A 630 -44.85 -35.76 -5.15
CA ASP A 630 -45.59 -34.79 -5.96
C ASP A 630 -44.83 -33.44 -6.07
N ASN A 631 -44.62 -32.96 -7.29
CA ASN A 631 -43.64 -31.91 -7.65
C ASN A 631 -44.26 -30.51 -7.81
N GLU A 632 -45.51 -30.26 -7.40
CA GLU A 632 -46.20 -28.98 -7.66
C GLU A 632 -45.82 -27.81 -6.73
N LYS A 633 -45.11 -28.04 -5.61
CA LYS A 633 -44.81 -27.01 -4.58
C LYS A 633 -43.40 -27.14 -3.98
N PRO A 634 -42.83 -26.06 -3.40
CA PRO A 634 -41.54 -26.11 -2.71
C PRO A 634 -41.62 -27.09 -1.54
N THR A 635 -40.71 -28.06 -1.54
CA THR A 635 -40.68 -29.09 -0.50
C THR A 635 -39.88 -28.66 0.71
N ASP A 636 -38.96 -27.69 0.60
CA ASP A 636 -38.16 -27.14 1.71
C ASP A 636 -38.30 -25.60 1.80
N ILE A 637 -38.65 -25.08 2.98
CA ILE A 637 -38.73 -23.65 3.30
C ILE A 637 -37.79 -23.35 4.47
N PHE A 638 -36.83 -22.47 4.24
CA PHE A 638 -35.75 -22.15 5.18
C PHE A 638 -35.73 -20.67 5.56
N TYR A 639 -36.08 -20.37 6.81
CA TYR A 639 -35.94 -19.06 7.42
C TYR A 639 -34.72 -19.01 8.33
N LYS A 640 -33.88 -17.97 8.20
CA LYS A 640 -32.74 -17.74 9.10
C LYS A 640 -32.55 -16.26 9.43
N ASN A 641 -32.35 -15.99 10.71
CA ASN A 641 -31.86 -14.73 11.25
C ASN A 641 -30.53 -14.99 11.98
N LYS A 642 -29.48 -14.23 11.67
CA LYS A 642 -28.19 -14.28 12.36
C LYS A 642 -27.75 -12.87 12.74
N HIS A 643 -27.26 -12.72 13.96
CA HIS A 643 -26.56 -11.55 14.46
C HIS A 643 -25.12 -11.95 14.81
N ASP A 644 -24.12 -11.21 14.35
CA ASP A 644 -22.72 -11.33 14.78
C ASP A 644 -22.25 -9.96 15.27
N PHE A 645 -22.00 -9.85 16.56
CA PHE A 645 -21.42 -8.69 17.22
C PHE A 645 -20.02 -9.03 17.69
N TRP A 646 -19.07 -8.12 17.51
CA TRP A 646 -17.76 -8.25 18.16
C TRP A 646 -17.13 -6.91 18.48
N ILE A 647 -16.30 -6.93 19.52
CA ILE A 647 -15.41 -5.85 19.93
C ILE A 647 -13.99 -6.41 20.09
N ASP A 648 -13.02 -5.69 19.55
CA ASP A 648 -11.60 -5.99 19.63
C ASP A 648 -10.88 -4.74 20.11
N THR A 649 -10.03 -4.86 21.12
CA THR A 649 -9.30 -3.74 21.72
C THR A 649 -7.86 -4.13 21.99
N ASP A 650 -6.93 -3.42 21.37
CA ASP A 650 -5.49 -3.52 21.65
C ASP A 650 -5.04 -2.41 22.58
N PHE A 651 -4.24 -2.77 23.59
CA PHE A 651 -3.53 -1.86 24.46
C PHE A 651 -2.02 -2.06 24.30
N ASN A 652 -1.33 -1.03 23.78
CA ASN A 652 0.12 -1.06 23.65
C ASN A 652 0.76 -0.62 24.98
N LEU A 653 1.32 -1.59 25.71
CA LEU A 653 2.05 -1.37 26.97
C LEU A 653 3.33 -0.55 26.73
N SER A 654 4.03 -0.86 25.64
CA SER A 654 5.22 -0.15 25.16
C SER A 654 5.36 -0.31 23.64
N LYS A 655 6.46 0.16 23.02
CA LYS A 655 6.71 -0.04 21.58
C LYS A 655 6.81 -1.52 21.19
N ASN A 656 7.25 -2.38 22.12
CA ASN A 656 7.52 -3.79 21.85
C ASN A 656 6.51 -4.74 22.51
N HIS A 657 5.57 -4.25 23.32
CA HIS A 657 4.68 -5.08 24.12
C HIS A 657 3.24 -4.58 24.04
N SER A 658 2.29 -5.49 23.82
CA SER A 658 0.87 -5.19 23.74
C SER A 658 0.01 -6.33 24.29
N ILE A 659 -1.19 -5.99 24.75
CA ILE A 659 -2.23 -6.92 25.16
C ILE A 659 -3.47 -6.62 24.31
N SER A 660 -4.16 -7.66 23.84
CA SER A 660 -5.44 -7.56 23.16
C SER A 660 -6.53 -8.20 24.00
N PHE A 661 -7.68 -7.53 24.12
CA PHE A 661 -8.93 -8.11 24.59
C PHE A 661 -9.93 -8.17 23.44
N LYS A 662 -10.54 -9.34 23.23
CA LYS A 662 -11.52 -9.55 22.16
C LYS A 662 -12.74 -10.26 22.73
N TYR A 663 -13.91 -9.82 22.30
CA TYR A 663 -15.17 -10.48 22.63
C TYR A 663 -16.02 -10.58 21.37
N SER A 664 -16.65 -11.74 21.16
CA SER A 664 -17.61 -11.97 20.08
C SER A 664 -18.86 -12.66 20.61
N LEU A 665 -20.00 -12.20 20.12
CA LEU A 665 -21.33 -12.74 20.39
C LEU A 665 -21.98 -13.08 19.05
N TRP A 666 -22.24 -14.36 18.82
CA TRP A 666 -22.98 -14.83 17.66
C TRP A 666 -24.32 -15.42 18.11
N LYS A 667 -25.41 -14.94 17.55
CA LYS A 667 -26.76 -15.44 17.80
C LYS A 667 -27.40 -15.82 16.48
N SER A 668 -27.90 -17.05 16.36
CA SER A 668 -28.59 -17.51 15.15
C SER A 668 -29.88 -18.22 15.53
N ALA A 669 -30.96 -17.87 14.85
CA ALA A 669 -32.23 -18.58 14.89
C ALA A 669 -32.60 -19.02 13.47
N SER A 670 -32.99 -20.28 13.29
CA SER A 670 -33.47 -20.78 12.00
C SER A 670 -34.62 -21.76 12.17
N HIS A 671 -35.53 -21.72 11.20
CA HIS A 671 -36.64 -22.65 11.06
C HIS A 671 -36.56 -23.25 9.66
N THR A 672 -36.45 -24.57 9.59
CA THR A 672 -36.61 -25.33 8.36
C THR A 672 -37.96 -26.03 8.44
N TYR A 673 -38.81 -25.83 7.42
CA TYR A 673 -40.08 -26.53 7.26
C TYR A 673 -40.05 -27.29 5.96
N PHE A 674 -40.19 -28.61 6.02
CA PHE A 674 -40.14 -29.48 4.87
C PHE A 674 -41.44 -30.29 4.79
N SER A 675 -42.22 -30.08 3.72
CA SER A 675 -43.59 -30.59 3.59
C SER A 675 -43.81 -31.17 2.20
N LYS A 676 -44.46 -32.33 2.12
CA LYS A 676 -44.55 -33.08 0.86
C LYS A 676 -45.66 -34.14 0.88
N THR A 677 -46.22 -34.38 -0.30
CA THR A 677 -47.00 -35.58 -0.61
C THR A 677 -46.06 -36.66 -1.13
N VAL A 678 -46.28 -37.90 -0.70
CA VAL A 678 -45.37 -39.01 -0.91
C VAL A 678 -46.12 -40.25 -1.35
N GLU A 679 -45.74 -40.86 -2.46
CA GLU A 679 -46.23 -42.19 -2.83
C GLU A 679 -45.26 -43.27 -2.32
N ARG A 680 -45.76 -44.30 -1.64
CA ARG A 680 -44.98 -45.46 -1.18
C ARG A 680 -45.50 -46.76 -1.78
N LEU A 681 -44.59 -47.56 -2.33
CA LEU A 681 -44.85 -48.93 -2.79
C LEU A 681 -44.26 -49.93 -1.78
N TYR A 682 -45.04 -50.93 -1.35
CA TYR A 682 -44.62 -51.92 -0.34
C TYR A 682 -44.30 -53.28 -0.96
N PRO A 683 -43.43 -54.12 -0.35
CA PRO A 683 -43.18 -55.47 -0.83
C PRO A 683 -44.47 -56.30 -0.82
N ASN A 684 -44.84 -56.82 -2.00
CA ASN A 684 -46.07 -57.59 -2.28
C ASN A 684 -47.38 -56.79 -2.39
N ASP A 685 -47.33 -55.47 -2.61
CA ASP A 685 -48.51 -54.67 -2.97
C ASP A 685 -48.29 -53.88 -4.27
N ASP A 686 -49.21 -54.05 -5.23
CA ASP A 686 -49.18 -53.36 -6.53
C ASP A 686 -49.76 -51.92 -6.45
N LYS A 687 -50.27 -51.50 -5.28
CA LYS A 687 -50.85 -50.16 -5.08
C LYS A 687 -49.90 -49.22 -4.34
N GLY A 688 -49.71 -48.04 -4.90
CA GLY A 688 -49.06 -46.92 -4.22
C GLY A 688 -49.95 -46.33 -3.11
N TYR A 689 -49.35 -46.09 -1.95
CA TYR A 689 -49.99 -45.44 -0.81
C TYR A 689 -49.56 -43.97 -0.73
N ILE A 690 -50.53 -43.06 -0.77
CA ILE A 690 -50.29 -41.62 -0.61
C ILE A 690 -50.15 -41.28 0.88
N VAL A 691 -49.06 -40.59 1.22
CA VAL A 691 -48.65 -40.23 2.57
C VAL A 691 -48.21 -38.76 2.59
N ASN A 692 -48.83 -37.94 3.42
CA ASN A 692 -48.37 -36.57 3.66
C ASN A 692 -47.32 -36.59 4.76
N VAL A 693 -46.15 -36.00 4.49
CA VAL A 693 -45.02 -35.95 5.44
C VAL A 693 -44.63 -34.49 5.67
N ASP A 694 -44.65 -34.09 6.95
CA ASP A 694 -44.08 -32.83 7.41
C ASP A 694 -42.88 -33.11 8.32
N SER A 695 -41.78 -32.39 8.13
CA SER A 695 -40.72 -32.31 9.12
C SER A 695 -40.36 -30.86 9.42
N LYS A 696 -40.12 -30.58 10.69
CA LYS A 696 -39.78 -29.22 11.17
C LYS A 696 -38.48 -29.30 11.94
N GLN A 697 -37.53 -28.44 11.60
CA GLN A 697 -36.31 -28.24 12.39
C GLN A 697 -36.28 -26.81 12.91
N HIS A 698 -36.31 -26.65 14.22
CA HIS A 698 -36.02 -25.38 14.87
C HIS A 698 -34.61 -25.40 15.46
N TYR A 699 -33.90 -24.29 15.34
CA TYR A 699 -32.60 -24.10 15.96
C TYR A 699 -32.49 -22.68 16.52
N GLN A 700 -32.06 -22.55 17.77
CA GLN A 700 -31.60 -21.31 18.37
C GLN A 700 -30.24 -21.53 19.02
N GLY A 701 -29.23 -20.78 18.59
CA GLY A 701 -27.87 -20.83 19.14
C GLY A 701 -27.39 -19.46 19.59
N THR A 702 -26.71 -19.42 20.73
CA THR A 702 -25.95 -18.25 21.22
C THR A 702 -24.54 -18.70 21.60
N GLN A 703 -23.54 -18.01 21.05
CA GLN A 703 -22.13 -18.34 21.17
C GLN A 703 -21.37 -17.12 21.68
N HIS A 704 -20.67 -17.29 22.80
CA HIS A 704 -19.81 -16.29 23.41
C HIS A 704 -18.36 -16.73 23.22
N ILE A 705 -17.50 -15.84 22.73
CA ILE A 705 -16.06 -16.07 22.59
C ILE A 705 -15.34 -14.90 23.24
N GLY A 706 -14.48 -15.18 24.22
CA GLY A 706 -13.61 -14.21 24.86
C GLY A 706 -12.15 -14.60 24.66
N THR A 707 -11.32 -13.67 24.20
CA THR A 707 -9.88 -13.88 23.97
C THR A 707 -9.06 -12.80 24.66
N ILE A 708 -8.04 -13.22 25.40
CA ILE A 708 -6.94 -12.37 25.85
C ILE A 708 -5.69 -12.82 25.10
N ALA A 709 -5.01 -11.89 24.43
CA ALA A 709 -3.74 -12.17 23.78
C ALA A 709 -2.65 -11.20 24.28
N TYR A 710 -1.41 -11.67 24.28
CA TYR A 710 -0.22 -10.89 24.55
C TYR A 710 0.76 -11.06 23.38
N GLN A 711 1.42 -9.97 23.00
CA GLN A 711 2.50 -9.99 22.02
C GLN A 711 3.63 -9.08 22.50
N GLY A 712 4.84 -9.61 22.52
CA GLY A 712 6.01 -8.97 23.14
C GLY A 712 7.29 -9.25 22.34
N LYS A 713 8.23 -8.30 22.32
CA LYS A 713 9.53 -8.47 21.65
C LYS A 713 10.71 -8.15 22.57
N LEU A 714 11.61 -9.11 22.72
CA LEU A 714 12.82 -9.01 23.55
C LEU A 714 14.06 -9.39 22.73
N LYS A 715 14.90 -8.39 22.41
CA LYS A 715 16.09 -8.55 21.54
C LYS A 715 15.71 -9.20 20.19
N THR A 716 16.21 -10.41 19.92
CA THR A 716 15.95 -11.20 18.69
C THR A 716 14.76 -12.15 18.82
N TRP A 717 14.10 -12.21 19.99
CA TRP A 717 12.93 -13.04 20.24
C TRP A 717 11.63 -12.24 20.13
N ASP A 718 10.71 -12.74 19.30
CA ASP A 718 9.32 -12.31 19.21
C ASP A 718 8.45 -13.37 19.94
N PHE A 719 7.72 -12.95 20.97
CA PHE A 719 6.85 -13.79 21.80
C PHE A 719 5.38 -13.46 21.56
N SER A 720 4.52 -14.48 21.58
CA SER A 720 3.07 -14.27 21.68
C SER A 720 2.41 -15.36 22.51
N SER A 721 1.27 -15.04 23.11
CA SER A 721 0.37 -16.00 23.73
C SER A 721 -1.07 -15.59 23.49
N GLU A 722 -1.95 -16.54 23.20
CA GLU A 722 -3.39 -16.30 22.98
C GLU A 722 -4.19 -17.30 23.83
N LEU A 723 -4.99 -16.80 24.77
CA LEU A 723 -5.92 -17.57 25.59
C LEU A 723 -7.35 -17.24 25.16
N THR A 724 -8.06 -18.22 24.61
CA THR A 724 -9.44 -18.09 24.16
C THR A 724 -10.34 -19.05 24.91
N TYR A 725 -11.43 -18.52 25.49
CA TYR A 725 -12.54 -19.31 26.01
C TYR A 725 -13.79 -19.08 25.15
N GLU A 726 -14.49 -20.16 24.83
CA GLU A 726 -15.74 -20.15 24.08
C GLU A 726 -16.80 -20.97 24.84
N LYS A 727 -18.01 -20.40 24.90
CA LYS A 727 -19.23 -21.09 25.35
C LYS A 727 -20.30 -20.97 24.26
N LEU A 728 -20.69 -22.11 23.70
CA LEU A 728 -21.88 -22.23 22.85
C LEU A 728 -23.00 -22.84 23.68
N LEU A 729 -24.19 -22.23 23.60
CA LEU A 729 -25.46 -22.76 24.05
C LEU A 729 -26.35 -22.86 22.81
N ASN A 730 -26.96 -24.01 22.54
CA ASN A 730 -27.99 -24.09 21.52
C ASN A 730 -29.09 -25.09 21.88
N ASN A 731 -30.31 -24.73 21.50
CA ASN A 731 -31.49 -25.54 21.65
C ASN A 731 -31.98 -25.85 20.23
N GLN A 732 -32.19 -27.12 19.93
CA GLN A 732 -32.65 -27.59 18.63
C GLN A 732 -33.83 -28.53 18.84
N THR A 733 -34.91 -28.35 18.08
CA THR A 733 -36.01 -29.33 18.04
C THR A 733 -36.15 -29.86 16.62
N ASN A 734 -36.47 -31.14 16.51
CA ASN A 734 -36.73 -31.81 15.23
C ASN A 734 -38.04 -32.56 15.42
N SER A 735 -39.06 -32.25 14.60
CA SER A 735 -40.29 -33.02 14.54
C SER A 735 -40.49 -33.67 13.17
N TYR A 736 -41.17 -34.82 13.17
CA TYR A 736 -41.57 -35.55 11.97
C TYR A 736 -43.00 -36.04 12.16
N THR A 737 -43.88 -35.65 11.24
CA THR A 737 -45.31 -35.90 11.22
C THR A 737 -45.67 -36.62 9.93
N GLU A 738 -46.52 -37.62 10.03
CA GLU A 738 -47.00 -38.42 8.90
C GLU A 738 -48.52 -38.54 8.95
N ASN A 739 -49.22 -38.18 7.88
CA ASN A 739 -50.69 -38.19 7.79
C ASN A 739 -51.38 -37.55 9.02
N THR A 740 -50.88 -36.39 9.46
CA THR A 740 -51.25 -35.62 10.68
C THR A 740 -50.82 -36.19 12.04
N GLN A 741 -50.26 -37.39 12.11
CA GLN A 741 -49.72 -37.98 13.35
C GLN A 741 -48.25 -37.59 13.54
N GLU A 742 -47.89 -36.92 14.65
CA GLU A 742 -46.48 -36.72 15.02
C GLU A 742 -45.87 -38.07 15.45
N LEU A 743 -44.91 -38.57 14.66
CA LEU A 743 -44.24 -39.85 14.94
C LEU A 743 -43.03 -39.65 15.85
N TYR A 744 -42.30 -38.55 15.66
CA TYR A 744 -41.07 -38.27 16.41
C TYR A 744 -40.95 -36.78 16.73
N TYR A 745 -40.65 -36.47 17.99
CA TYR A 745 -40.22 -35.15 18.46
C TYR A 745 -38.93 -35.30 19.28
N THR A 746 -37.82 -34.76 18.78
CA THR A 746 -36.49 -34.89 19.42
C THR A 746 -35.91 -33.51 19.74
N PRO A 747 -36.05 -33.04 21.00
CA PRO A 747 -35.40 -31.83 21.50
C PRO A 747 -33.96 -32.12 21.93
N PHE A 748 -33.04 -31.21 21.64
CA PHE A 748 -31.64 -31.24 22.03
C PHE A 748 -31.25 -29.92 22.66
N ASP A 749 -30.88 -29.94 23.93
CA ASP A 749 -30.19 -28.84 24.60
C ASP A 749 -28.69 -29.16 24.62
N ASN A 750 -27.92 -28.41 23.83
CA ASN A 750 -26.50 -28.66 23.60
C ASN A 750 -25.64 -27.54 24.20
N THR A 751 -24.58 -27.91 24.90
CA THR A 751 -23.53 -26.96 25.31
C THR A 751 -22.16 -27.40 24.78
N LYS A 752 -21.35 -26.42 24.37
CA LYS A 752 -19.91 -26.62 24.13
C LYS A 752 -19.15 -25.64 24.99
N SER A 753 -18.21 -26.15 25.78
CA SER A 753 -17.21 -25.34 26.47
C SER A 753 -15.85 -25.63 25.84
N TYR A 754 -15.17 -24.62 25.33
CA TYR A 754 -13.90 -24.76 24.62
C TYR A 754 -12.89 -23.77 25.18
N LEU A 755 -11.72 -24.27 25.56
CA LEU A 755 -10.57 -23.49 26.00
C LEU A 755 -9.40 -23.80 25.07
N PHE A 756 -8.78 -22.76 24.51
CA PHE A 756 -7.57 -22.84 23.73
C PHE A 756 -6.52 -21.91 24.33
N TRP A 757 -5.31 -22.41 24.52
CA TRP A 757 -4.16 -21.60 24.89
C TRP A 757 -2.99 -21.90 23.96
N ASP A 758 -2.42 -20.86 23.39
CA ASP A 758 -1.19 -20.87 22.60
C ASP A 758 -0.09 -20.10 23.32
N ILE A 759 1.14 -20.59 23.21
CA ILE A 759 2.38 -19.89 23.55
C ILE A 759 3.36 -20.12 22.40
N ASN A 760 3.88 -19.05 21.80
CA ASN A 760 4.82 -19.11 20.69
C ASN A 760 6.02 -18.19 20.95
N ALA A 761 7.23 -18.70 20.70
CA ALA A 761 8.49 -17.97 20.73
C ALA A 761 9.24 -18.15 19.40
N GLN A 762 9.52 -17.04 18.72
CA GLN A 762 10.23 -17.00 17.45
C GLN A 762 11.56 -16.27 17.63
N ASN A 763 12.68 -16.85 17.21
CA ASN A 763 13.99 -16.20 17.17
C ASN A 763 14.47 -15.99 15.74
N LYS A 764 15.03 -14.81 15.48
CA LYS A 764 15.71 -14.48 14.22
C LYS A 764 17.21 -14.74 14.37
N ILE A 765 17.63 -15.93 13.91
CA ILE A 765 18.99 -16.45 14.01
C ILE A 765 19.80 -15.93 12.81
N TYR A 766 20.53 -14.83 13.03
CA TYR A 766 21.20 -14.06 11.97
C TYR A 766 20.24 -13.52 10.89
N ARG A 767 20.76 -12.85 9.85
CA ARG A 767 19.95 -12.32 8.73
C ARG A 767 19.34 -13.41 7.82
N LYS A 768 19.73 -14.68 7.98
CA LYS A 768 19.43 -15.77 7.03
C LYS A 768 18.64 -16.95 7.60
N ALA A 769 18.35 -17.00 8.91
CA ALA A 769 17.57 -18.08 9.49
C ALA A 769 16.58 -17.60 10.57
N THR A 770 15.51 -18.37 10.74
CA THR A 770 14.44 -18.12 11.70
C THR A 770 14.04 -19.44 12.36
N LEU A 771 14.06 -19.49 13.68
CA LEU A 771 13.57 -20.60 14.49
C LEU A 771 12.24 -20.19 15.14
N ASN A 772 11.19 -20.97 14.94
CA ASN A 772 9.92 -20.79 15.63
C ASN A 772 9.64 -22.04 16.48
N MET A 773 9.15 -21.85 17.70
CA MET A 773 8.73 -22.94 18.58
C MET A 773 7.56 -22.53 19.45
N GLY A 774 6.75 -23.49 19.86
CA GLY A 774 5.62 -23.19 20.72
C GLY A 774 4.86 -24.42 21.21
N TYR A 775 3.85 -24.12 22.00
CA TYR A 775 2.99 -25.09 22.64
C TYR A 775 1.53 -24.61 22.53
N THR A 776 0.66 -25.49 22.06
CA THR A 776 -0.79 -25.30 22.18
C THR A 776 -1.40 -26.32 23.13
N THR A 777 -2.42 -25.90 23.85
CA THR A 777 -3.32 -26.78 24.59
C THR A 777 -4.78 -26.46 24.27
N VAL A 778 -5.58 -27.50 24.05
CA VAL A 778 -7.03 -27.42 23.85
C VAL A 778 -7.70 -28.29 24.90
N ARG A 779 -8.69 -27.73 25.60
CA ARG A 779 -9.69 -28.48 26.35
C ARG A 779 -11.06 -28.21 25.74
N ARG A 780 -11.74 -29.25 25.29
CA ARG A 780 -13.07 -29.16 24.66
C ARG A 780 -14.00 -30.14 25.35
N LYS A 781 -15.10 -29.62 25.89
CA LYS A 781 -16.21 -30.40 26.46
C LYS A 781 -17.47 -30.14 25.64
N TYR A 782 -18.12 -31.22 25.20
CA TYR A 782 -19.46 -31.20 24.65
C TYR A 782 -20.45 -31.85 25.61
N GLU A 783 -21.64 -31.28 25.69
CA GLU A 783 -22.80 -31.83 26.40
C GLU A 783 -24.00 -31.75 25.44
N SER A 784 -24.80 -32.82 25.37
CA SER A 784 -26.05 -32.89 24.63
C SER A 784 -27.09 -33.57 25.50
N ILE A 785 -28.17 -32.88 25.81
CA ILE A 785 -29.29 -33.42 26.58
C ILE A 785 -30.47 -33.60 25.62
N SER A 786 -30.99 -34.81 25.50
CA SER A 786 -32.18 -35.12 24.70
C SER A 786 -33.05 -36.12 25.44
N GLN A 787 -34.32 -35.77 25.67
CA GLN A 787 -35.31 -36.64 26.33
C GLN A 787 -34.78 -37.27 27.66
N GLY A 788 -34.06 -36.48 28.46
CA GLY A 788 -33.43 -36.94 29.72
C GLY A 788 -32.11 -37.71 29.58
N THR A 789 -31.70 -38.07 28.36
CA THR A 789 -30.43 -38.75 28.09
C THR A 789 -29.31 -37.73 27.86
N ILE A 790 -28.21 -37.87 28.59
CA ILE A 790 -27.03 -37.00 28.51
C ILE A 790 -25.93 -37.71 27.71
N SER A 791 -25.49 -37.09 26.61
CA SER A 791 -24.23 -37.44 25.93
C SER A 791 -23.18 -36.38 26.28
N GLU A 792 -22.11 -36.81 26.93
CA GLU A 792 -20.93 -35.98 27.23
C GLU A 792 -19.74 -36.45 26.39
N THR A 793 -18.85 -35.52 26.01
CA THR A 793 -17.56 -35.88 25.42
C THR A 793 -16.48 -34.85 25.75
N ASN A 794 -15.44 -35.31 26.45
CA ASN A 794 -14.26 -34.52 26.79
C ASN A 794 -13.05 -34.86 25.90
N SER A 795 -12.35 -33.81 25.50
CA SER A 795 -11.18 -33.84 24.63
C SER A 795 -10.09 -32.93 25.20
N TYR A 796 -8.89 -33.47 25.39
CA TYR A 796 -7.68 -32.77 25.81
C TYR A 796 -6.61 -32.97 24.75
N ARG A 797 -5.99 -31.88 24.30
CA ARG A 797 -4.96 -31.94 23.24
C ARG A 797 -3.81 -31.04 23.62
N HIS A 798 -2.61 -31.58 23.54
CA HIS A 798 -1.36 -30.87 23.80
C HIS A 798 -0.48 -31.01 22.57
N SER A 799 0.07 -29.91 22.06
CA SER A 799 0.90 -29.97 20.86
C SER A 799 2.13 -29.09 20.98
N PHE A 800 3.31 -29.71 21.03
CA PHE A 800 4.59 -28.99 20.95
C PHE A 800 5.06 -28.95 19.50
N TYR A 801 5.38 -27.77 18.99
CA TYR A 801 5.85 -27.57 17.62
C TYR A 801 7.16 -26.81 17.55
N ALA A 802 7.94 -27.10 16.52
CA ALA A 802 9.10 -26.33 16.11
C ALA A 802 9.20 -26.28 14.59
N SER A 803 9.69 -25.17 14.05
CA SER A 803 10.05 -25.05 12.63
C SER A 803 11.25 -24.13 12.45
N PHE A 804 12.16 -24.52 11.56
CA PHE A 804 13.33 -23.79 11.15
C PHE A 804 13.19 -23.38 9.69
N SER A 805 13.43 -22.10 9.39
CA SER A 805 13.35 -21.54 8.03
C SER A 805 14.68 -20.86 7.70
N MET A 806 15.22 -21.07 6.50
CA MET A 806 16.53 -20.57 6.10
C MET A 806 16.57 -20.13 4.63
N SER A 807 17.17 -18.97 4.38
CA SER A 807 17.56 -18.50 3.04
C SER A 807 19.00 -18.92 2.77
N LEU A 808 19.19 -19.95 1.93
CA LEU A 808 20.52 -20.44 1.55
C LEU A 808 21.26 -19.37 0.72
N ASN A 809 20.55 -18.79 -0.26
CA ASN A 809 21.00 -17.66 -1.08
C ASN A 809 19.78 -16.79 -1.46
N GLU A 810 19.96 -15.80 -2.34
CA GLU A 810 18.83 -14.93 -2.79
C GLU A 810 17.76 -15.65 -3.62
N LYS A 811 18.03 -16.86 -4.11
CA LYS A 811 17.12 -17.65 -4.95
C LYS A 811 16.45 -18.79 -4.19
N LEU A 812 17.09 -19.36 -3.18
CA LEU A 812 16.68 -20.62 -2.56
C LEU A 812 16.33 -20.44 -1.08
N ARG A 813 15.05 -20.69 -0.75
CA ARG A 813 14.54 -20.79 0.63
C ARG A 813 14.19 -22.25 0.94
N ALA A 814 14.43 -22.64 2.19
CA ALA A 814 14.03 -23.95 2.70
C ALA A 814 13.42 -23.80 4.09
N LYS A 815 12.35 -24.55 4.35
CA LYS A 815 11.64 -24.59 5.63
C LYS A 815 11.45 -26.04 6.03
N VAL A 816 11.70 -26.36 7.29
CA VAL A 816 11.44 -27.67 7.88
C VAL A 816 10.80 -27.49 9.24
N GLY A 817 9.87 -28.35 9.60
CA GLY A 817 9.22 -28.29 10.89
C GLY A 817 8.43 -29.53 11.23
N GLY A 818 7.97 -29.58 12.47
CA GLY A 818 7.14 -30.64 12.96
C GLY A 818 6.43 -30.30 14.25
N GLN A 819 5.41 -31.09 14.54
CA GLN A 819 4.60 -30.97 15.74
C GLN A 819 4.32 -32.35 16.32
N PHE A 820 4.63 -32.52 17.59
CA PHE A 820 4.21 -33.68 18.38
C PHE A 820 2.87 -33.34 19.03
N LYS A 821 1.80 -34.04 18.62
CA LYS A 821 0.44 -33.88 19.13
C LYS A 821 0.10 -35.08 20.04
N ASN A 822 -0.18 -34.82 21.31
CA ASN A 822 -0.85 -35.76 22.20
C ASN A 822 -2.34 -35.42 22.23
N ILE A 823 -3.18 -36.38 21.89
CA ILE A 823 -4.64 -36.24 21.80
C ILE A 823 -5.24 -37.26 22.75
N ARG A 824 -5.97 -36.80 23.76
CA ARG A 824 -6.72 -37.63 24.71
C ARG A 824 -8.20 -37.31 24.56
N GLU A 825 -8.91 -38.19 23.86
CA GLU A 825 -10.37 -38.28 23.93
C GLU A 825 -10.72 -39.27 25.06
N GLU A 826 -11.93 -39.25 25.61
CA GLU A 826 -12.31 -40.04 26.81
C GLU A 826 -11.93 -41.52 26.83
N LYS A 827 -11.83 -42.17 25.66
CA LYS A 827 -11.56 -43.61 25.52
C LYS A 827 -10.31 -43.95 24.70
N ASP A 828 -9.54 -42.96 24.22
CA ASP A 828 -8.37 -43.20 23.36
C ASP A 828 -7.29 -42.13 23.53
N ILE A 829 -6.02 -42.56 23.45
CA ILE A 829 -4.85 -41.66 23.47
C ILE A 829 -4.06 -41.87 22.19
N GLN A 830 -3.97 -40.82 21.38
CA GLN A 830 -3.24 -40.81 20.11
C GLN A 830 -2.05 -39.86 20.21
N ASN A 831 -0.88 -40.34 19.81
CA ASN A 831 0.32 -39.53 19.63
C ASN A 831 0.61 -39.43 18.13
N ILE A 832 0.68 -38.22 17.59
CA ILE A 832 0.89 -37.96 16.16
C ILE A 832 2.11 -37.06 16.01
N LEU A 833 3.09 -37.51 15.21
CA LEU A 833 4.18 -36.66 14.73
C LEU A 833 3.79 -36.12 13.34
N ALA A 834 3.33 -34.88 13.29
CA ALA A 834 3.08 -34.17 12.06
C ALA A 834 4.38 -33.50 11.59
N LEU A 835 4.79 -33.73 10.34
CA LEU A 835 5.97 -33.11 9.73
C LEU A 835 5.54 -32.17 8.60
N ASN A 836 6.33 -31.11 8.38
CA ASN A 836 6.20 -30.20 7.25
C ASN A 836 7.59 -29.82 6.70
N ALA A 837 7.66 -29.61 5.39
CA ALA A 837 8.84 -29.10 4.71
C ALA A 837 8.43 -28.34 3.45
N SER A 838 9.08 -27.21 3.17
CA SER A 838 9.00 -26.56 1.85
C SER A 838 10.40 -26.24 1.32
N ILE A 839 10.52 -26.21 0.00
CA ILE A 839 11.69 -25.71 -0.71
C ILE A 839 11.22 -24.87 -1.90
N GLU A 840 11.68 -23.62 -1.93
CA GLU A 840 11.24 -22.62 -2.89
C GLU A 840 12.46 -22.05 -3.62
N TYR A 841 12.38 -22.01 -4.95
CA TYR A 841 13.45 -21.56 -5.82
C TYR A 841 12.96 -20.47 -6.80
N HIS A 842 13.45 -19.25 -6.60
CA HIS A 842 13.30 -18.12 -7.52
C HIS A 842 14.33 -18.20 -8.63
N PHE A 843 13.90 -18.54 -9.85
CA PHE A 843 14.75 -18.42 -11.04
C PHE A 843 15.14 -16.95 -11.24
N ASN A 844 14.18 -16.04 -11.04
CA ASN A 844 14.32 -14.59 -10.88
C ASN A 844 13.05 -14.02 -10.19
N ASN A 845 12.96 -12.70 -9.97
CA ASN A 845 11.85 -12.04 -9.25
C ASN A 845 10.43 -12.36 -9.79
N ASN A 846 10.30 -12.82 -11.03
CA ASN A 846 9.04 -13.03 -11.74
C ASN A 846 8.71 -14.51 -11.98
N PHE A 847 9.65 -15.41 -11.69
CA PHE A 847 9.55 -16.83 -12.01
C PHE A 847 10.12 -17.66 -10.85
N PHE A 848 9.25 -18.41 -10.17
CA PHE A 848 9.65 -19.26 -9.06
C PHE A 848 8.89 -20.59 -9.06
N CYS A 849 9.51 -21.62 -8.50
CA CYS A 849 8.84 -22.85 -8.14
C CYS A 849 8.93 -23.11 -6.64
N ASP A 850 7.97 -23.87 -6.14
CA ASP A 850 7.90 -24.28 -4.74
C ASP A 850 7.39 -25.72 -4.67
N LEU A 851 7.97 -26.47 -3.74
CA LEU A 851 7.58 -27.84 -3.43
C LEU A 851 7.33 -27.91 -1.93
N TYR A 852 6.08 -28.17 -1.57
CA TYR A 852 5.61 -28.22 -0.19
C TYR A 852 5.08 -29.59 0.17
N TYR A 853 5.39 -30.04 1.39
CA TYR A 853 4.77 -31.18 2.04
C TYR A 853 4.31 -30.79 3.45
N ARG A 854 3.08 -31.17 3.82
CA ARG A 854 2.60 -31.09 5.20
C ARG A 854 1.76 -32.28 5.62
N ASN A 855 1.76 -32.51 6.93
CA ASN A 855 0.86 -33.40 7.62
C ASN A 855 -0.14 -32.59 8.46
N GLN A 856 -1.43 -32.75 8.23
CA GLN A 856 -2.51 -32.09 8.98
C GLN A 856 -3.37 -33.13 9.72
N THR A 857 -3.97 -32.71 10.83
CA THR A 857 -4.78 -33.60 11.69
C THR A 857 -6.25 -33.19 11.67
N GLN A 858 -7.12 -34.07 11.17
CA GLN A 858 -8.57 -33.88 11.13
C GLN A 858 -9.23 -34.49 12.37
N PHE A 859 -9.81 -33.66 13.21
CA PHE A 859 -10.48 -34.10 14.44
C PHE A 859 -11.98 -34.34 14.23
N PRO A 860 -12.59 -35.34 14.90
CA PRO A 860 -14.04 -35.50 14.91
C PRO A 860 -14.77 -34.29 15.52
N ASN A 861 -15.94 -33.97 14.96
CA ASN A 861 -16.85 -32.92 15.42
C ASN A 861 -17.93 -33.47 16.38
N GLN A 862 -18.80 -32.60 16.91
CA GLN A 862 -19.84 -33.00 17.88
C GLN A 862 -20.81 -34.04 17.30
N GLN A 863 -21.39 -33.82 16.12
CA GLN A 863 -22.34 -34.74 15.49
C GLN A 863 -21.70 -36.11 15.19
N GLN A 864 -20.40 -36.12 14.87
CA GLN A 864 -19.63 -37.34 14.63
C GLN A 864 -19.36 -38.16 15.90
N LEU A 865 -19.40 -37.55 17.09
CA LEU A 865 -19.14 -38.23 18.37
C LEU A 865 -20.41 -38.44 19.21
N ASN A 866 -21.46 -37.64 19.01
CA ASN A 866 -22.67 -37.61 19.83
C ASN A 866 -23.43 -38.96 19.78
N THR A 867 -23.59 -39.58 20.94
CA THR A 867 -24.31 -40.85 21.10
C THR A 867 -25.82 -40.69 21.14
N ASN A 868 -26.33 -39.47 21.35
CA ASN A 868 -27.76 -39.18 21.22
C ASN A 868 -28.11 -39.12 19.72
N GLY A 869 -28.71 -40.20 19.23
CA GLY A 869 -29.15 -40.29 17.84
C GLY A 869 -30.45 -39.54 17.55
N ARG A 870 -30.81 -39.47 16.27
CA ARG A 870 -32.10 -38.92 15.81
C ARG A 870 -32.60 -39.63 14.55
N TRP A 871 -33.91 -39.66 14.38
CA TRP A 871 -34.53 -40.03 13.11
C TRP A 871 -34.32 -38.93 12.07
N ILE A 872 -34.02 -39.33 10.84
CA ILE A 872 -33.92 -38.46 9.66
C ILE A 872 -35.18 -38.61 8.78
N ASN A 873 -35.74 -39.83 8.74
CA ASN A 873 -37.04 -40.17 8.16
C ASN A 873 -37.51 -41.49 8.83
N SER A 874 -38.67 -42.03 8.40
CA SER A 874 -39.27 -43.25 8.95
C SER A 874 -38.42 -44.53 8.92
N CYS A 875 -37.28 -44.56 8.20
CA CYS A 875 -36.42 -45.74 8.08
C CYS A 875 -34.91 -45.46 8.27
N LEU A 876 -34.51 -44.21 8.53
CA LEU A 876 -33.11 -43.80 8.65
C LEU A 876 -32.85 -43.15 10.01
N TYR A 877 -32.06 -43.81 10.85
CA TYR A 877 -31.64 -43.33 12.17
C TYR A 877 -30.17 -42.96 12.16
N MET A 878 -29.83 -41.74 12.60
CA MET A 878 -28.47 -41.20 12.61
C MET A 878 -27.90 -41.19 14.02
N VAL A 879 -26.69 -41.73 14.22
CA VAL A 879 -25.95 -41.67 15.50
C VAL A 879 -24.45 -41.45 15.28
N GLY A 880 -23.81 -40.68 16.15
CA GLY A 880 -22.36 -40.51 16.17
C GLY A 880 -21.62 -41.79 16.60
N ASN A 881 -20.31 -41.80 16.38
CA ASN A 881 -19.41 -42.86 16.79
C ASN A 881 -18.32 -42.30 17.71
N PRO A 882 -18.40 -42.52 19.04
CA PRO A 882 -17.43 -41.99 20.00
C PRO A 882 -16.05 -42.65 19.93
N HIS A 883 -15.85 -43.65 19.06
CA HIS A 883 -14.58 -44.35 18.85
C HIS A 883 -13.81 -43.86 17.61
N LEU A 884 -14.27 -42.80 16.93
CA LEU A 884 -13.56 -42.21 15.79
C LEU A 884 -12.17 -41.71 16.18
N LYS A 885 -11.16 -42.10 15.38
CA LYS A 885 -9.79 -41.60 15.55
C LYS A 885 -9.56 -40.32 14.75
N ALA A 886 -8.60 -39.51 15.18
CA ALA A 886 -8.21 -38.31 14.43
C ALA A 886 -7.56 -38.74 13.10
N GLY A 887 -8.06 -38.19 11.99
CA GLY A 887 -7.56 -38.44 10.66
C GLY A 887 -6.20 -37.76 10.44
N THR A 888 -5.27 -38.46 9.80
CA THR A 888 -3.98 -37.90 9.39
C THR A 888 -4.01 -37.67 7.89
N ARG A 889 -3.83 -36.42 7.47
CA ARG A 889 -3.87 -35.96 6.07
C ARG A 889 -2.48 -35.54 5.62
N HIS A 890 -1.93 -36.23 4.64
CA HIS A 890 -0.69 -35.89 3.96
C HIS A 890 -1.04 -35.07 2.72
N LEU A 891 -0.41 -33.92 2.56
CA LEU A 891 -0.61 -33.03 1.42
C LEU A 891 0.77 -32.67 0.86
N ALA A 892 0.93 -32.85 -0.45
CA ALA A 892 2.13 -32.51 -1.19
C ALA A 892 1.73 -31.67 -2.41
N ASP A 893 2.22 -30.43 -2.47
CA ASP A 893 1.95 -29.47 -3.54
C ASP A 893 3.23 -29.12 -4.29
N PHE A 894 3.15 -29.08 -5.61
CA PHE A 894 4.15 -28.47 -6.49
C PHE A 894 3.53 -27.25 -7.17
N LEU A 895 4.19 -26.11 -7.02
CA LEU A 895 3.80 -24.80 -7.51
C LEU A 895 4.84 -24.32 -8.53
N PHE A 896 4.38 -23.81 -9.67
CA PHE A 896 5.22 -23.12 -10.65
C PHE A 896 4.54 -21.82 -11.09
N THR A 897 5.16 -20.68 -10.79
CA THR A 897 4.58 -19.34 -10.96
C THR A 897 5.33 -18.54 -12.01
N THR A 898 4.59 -17.85 -12.87
CA THR A 898 5.06 -16.88 -13.87
C THR A 898 4.28 -15.56 -13.70
N PRO A 899 4.60 -14.46 -14.40
CA PRO A 899 3.89 -13.18 -14.28
C PRO A 899 2.37 -13.21 -14.52
N HIS A 900 1.86 -14.21 -15.25
CA HIS A 900 0.46 -14.27 -15.69
C HIS A 900 -0.21 -15.61 -15.42
N VAL A 901 0.57 -16.67 -15.19
CA VAL A 901 0.08 -18.04 -15.09
C VAL A 901 0.76 -18.76 -13.94
N THR A 902 -0.03 -19.42 -13.11
CA THR A 902 0.44 -20.27 -12.02
C THR A 902 -0.09 -21.69 -12.20
N PHE A 903 0.80 -22.66 -12.24
CA PHE A 903 0.47 -24.09 -12.27
C PHE A 903 0.60 -24.69 -10.87
N VAL A 904 -0.38 -25.49 -10.46
CA VAL A 904 -0.40 -26.19 -9.17
C VAL A 904 -0.73 -27.66 -9.39
N SER A 905 0.17 -28.56 -8.97
CA SER A 905 -0.11 -30.00 -8.89
C SER A 905 -0.14 -30.42 -7.42
N SER A 906 -1.25 -31.01 -6.98
CA SER A 906 -1.49 -31.38 -5.59
C SER A 906 -1.79 -32.87 -5.46
N PHE A 907 -1.14 -33.49 -4.49
CA PHE A 907 -1.45 -34.84 -4.01
C PHE A 907 -1.91 -34.76 -2.55
N ASN A 908 -3.06 -35.36 -2.27
CA ASN A 908 -3.70 -35.36 -0.95
C ASN A 908 -4.06 -36.79 -0.58
N TYR A 909 -3.65 -37.26 0.60
CA TYR A 909 -3.86 -38.64 1.06
C TYR A 909 -4.26 -38.67 2.53
N THR A 910 -5.24 -39.49 2.89
CA THR A 910 -5.50 -39.86 4.28
C THR A 910 -5.75 -41.36 4.41
N GLY A 911 -5.08 -41.99 5.38
CA GLY A 911 -5.28 -43.40 5.69
C GLY A 911 -6.50 -43.68 6.56
N ASN A 912 -7.06 -42.64 7.18
CA ASN A 912 -8.06 -42.72 8.24
C ASN A 912 -8.96 -41.46 8.30
N GLY A 913 -9.30 -40.86 7.16
CA GLY A 913 -10.25 -39.75 7.08
C GLY A 913 -11.65 -40.17 7.49
N ILE A 914 -12.51 -39.25 7.95
CA ILE A 914 -13.83 -39.62 8.50
C ILE A 914 -14.89 -39.55 7.40
N SER A 915 -15.67 -40.63 7.23
CA SER A 915 -16.78 -40.70 6.25
C SER A 915 -18.07 -41.23 6.88
N GLN A 916 -19.20 -40.95 6.23
CA GLN A 916 -20.52 -41.48 6.61
C GLN A 916 -20.69 -42.92 6.13
N ILE A 917 -21.19 -43.78 7.01
CA ILE A 917 -21.47 -45.20 6.76
C ILE A 917 -22.93 -45.52 7.07
N TYR A 918 -23.57 -46.24 6.16
CA TYR A 918 -24.94 -46.74 6.24
C TYR A 918 -24.89 -48.25 6.47
N LYS A 919 -25.52 -48.72 7.55
CA LYS A 919 -25.58 -50.13 7.95
C LYS A 919 -27.04 -50.57 8.08
N ASP A 920 -27.32 -51.84 7.79
CA ASP A 920 -28.61 -52.41 8.14
C ASP A 920 -28.70 -52.71 9.63
N GLN A 921 -29.87 -52.50 10.21
CA GLN A 921 -30.18 -52.83 11.59
C GLN A 921 -31.63 -53.30 11.73
N GLY A 922 -32.01 -54.32 10.95
CA GLY A 922 -33.27 -55.05 11.13
C GLY A 922 -34.51 -54.27 10.70
N GLY A 923 -34.52 -53.79 9.45
CA GLY A 923 -35.63 -52.98 8.90
C GLY A 923 -35.46 -51.47 9.08
N ILE A 924 -34.40 -51.05 9.78
CA ILE A 924 -33.99 -49.65 9.95
C ILE A 924 -32.56 -49.51 9.45
N THR A 925 -32.28 -48.46 8.69
CA THR A 925 -30.92 -48.11 8.28
C THR A 925 -30.26 -47.21 9.33
N LEU A 926 -29.09 -47.63 9.82
CA LEU A 926 -28.26 -46.86 10.72
C LEU A 926 -27.24 -46.04 9.94
N LEU A 927 -27.33 -44.71 10.03
CA LEU A 927 -26.30 -43.77 9.58
C LEU A 927 -25.33 -43.46 10.73
N THR A 928 -24.07 -43.82 10.56
CA THR A 928 -22.98 -43.53 11.49
C THR A 928 -21.71 -43.08 10.76
N TYR A 929 -20.57 -43.05 11.44
CA TYR A 929 -19.30 -42.57 10.90
C TYR A 929 -18.17 -43.57 11.17
N GLU A 930 -17.25 -43.72 10.21
CA GLU A 930 -16.02 -44.53 10.36
C GLU A 930 -14.82 -43.83 9.74
N ASN A 931 -13.62 -44.29 10.14
CA ASN A 931 -12.37 -43.91 9.50
C ASN A 931 -12.16 -44.74 8.21
N VAL A 932 -11.96 -44.07 7.08
CA VAL A 932 -11.79 -44.63 5.74
C VAL A 932 -10.48 -44.15 5.10
N LYS A 933 -10.01 -44.85 4.07
CA LYS A 933 -8.83 -44.43 3.31
C LYS A 933 -9.28 -43.64 2.08
N SER A 934 -8.76 -42.45 1.84
CA SER A 934 -9.06 -41.68 0.64
C SER A 934 -7.83 -40.93 0.13
N TRP A 935 -7.81 -40.65 -1.17
CA TRP A 935 -6.76 -39.83 -1.78
C TRP A 935 -7.29 -39.06 -2.99
N GLU A 936 -6.61 -37.98 -3.32
CA GLU A 936 -7.00 -37.05 -4.37
C GLU A 936 -5.77 -36.48 -5.05
N ASN A 937 -5.81 -36.48 -6.37
CA ASN A 937 -4.82 -35.84 -7.22
C ASN A 937 -5.52 -34.67 -7.91
N SER A 938 -4.91 -33.48 -7.94
CA SER A 938 -5.45 -32.39 -8.75
C SER A 938 -4.37 -31.58 -9.46
N ASN A 939 -4.65 -31.14 -10.67
CA ASN A 939 -3.83 -30.20 -11.42
C ASN A 939 -4.65 -28.96 -11.72
N SER A 940 -4.12 -27.79 -11.41
CA SER A 940 -4.78 -26.50 -11.54
C SER A 940 -3.91 -25.52 -12.33
N LEU A 941 -4.54 -24.72 -13.17
CA LEU A 941 -3.92 -23.61 -13.89
C LEU A 941 -4.69 -22.34 -13.53
N PHE A 942 -4.01 -21.37 -12.91
CA PHE A 942 -4.55 -20.05 -12.61
C PHE A 942 -4.03 -19.05 -13.65
N LEU A 943 -4.90 -18.14 -14.07
CA LEU A 943 -4.60 -17.08 -15.04
C LEU A 943 -4.93 -15.72 -14.40
N GLN A 944 -4.05 -14.74 -14.58
CA GLN A 944 -4.32 -13.33 -14.27
C GLN A 944 -3.48 -12.43 -15.19
N HIS A 945 -4.15 -11.58 -15.96
CA HIS A 945 -3.49 -10.70 -16.93
C HIS A 945 -4.27 -9.40 -17.11
N SER A 946 -3.58 -8.26 -17.07
CA SER A 946 -4.16 -6.93 -17.32
C SER A 946 -3.61 -6.30 -18.59
N LEU A 947 -4.50 -5.75 -19.40
CA LEU A 947 -4.21 -5.02 -20.63
C LEU A 947 -4.61 -3.55 -20.45
N ASN A 948 -3.66 -2.64 -20.63
CA ASN A 948 -3.93 -1.20 -20.65
C ASN A 948 -4.46 -0.79 -22.03
N LEU A 949 -5.67 -0.25 -22.08
CA LEU A 949 -6.34 0.25 -23.28
C LEU A 949 -6.41 1.79 -23.22
N SER A 950 -6.56 2.45 -24.38
CA SER A 950 -6.62 3.91 -24.45
C SER A 950 -7.73 4.54 -23.57
N LYS A 951 -8.84 3.82 -23.38
CA LYS A 951 -10.01 4.26 -22.59
C LYS A 951 -10.19 3.57 -21.22
N GLY A 952 -9.31 2.64 -20.83
CA GLY A 952 -9.49 1.87 -19.60
C GLY A 952 -8.49 0.72 -19.41
N GLU A 953 -8.71 -0.11 -18.40
CA GLU A 953 -7.96 -1.37 -18.16
C GLU A 953 -8.90 -2.56 -18.39
N LEU A 954 -8.44 -3.58 -19.12
CA LEU A 954 -9.12 -4.86 -19.27
C LEU A 954 -8.32 -5.94 -18.51
N GLU A 955 -8.90 -6.50 -17.46
CA GLU A 955 -8.32 -7.59 -16.66
C GLU A 955 -9.03 -8.90 -16.96
N LEU A 956 -8.26 -9.93 -17.29
CA LEU A 956 -8.70 -11.31 -17.45
C LEU A 956 -8.12 -12.16 -16.31
N LYS A 957 -8.99 -12.80 -15.54
CA LYS A 957 -8.60 -13.68 -14.43
C LYS A 957 -9.46 -14.93 -14.39
N GLY A 958 -8.95 -15.99 -13.79
CA GLY A 958 -9.69 -17.24 -13.63
C GLY A 958 -8.81 -18.42 -13.28
N TYR A 959 -9.39 -19.61 -13.30
CA TYR A 959 -8.66 -20.86 -13.17
C TYR A 959 -9.39 -22.04 -13.83
N ILE A 960 -8.65 -23.10 -14.10
CA ILE A 960 -9.20 -24.43 -14.38
C ILE A 960 -8.48 -25.46 -13.50
N LYS A 961 -9.25 -26.37 -12.90
CA LYS A 961 -8.77 -27.42 -12.00
C LYS A 961 -9.37 -28.76 -12.38
N PHE A 962 -8.52 -29.74 -12.65
CA PHE A 962 -8.88 -31.13 -12.85
C PHE A 962 -8.60 -31.90 -11.56
N ILE A 963 -9.54 -32.74 -11.12
CA ILE A 963 -9.45 -33.48 -9.86
C ILE A 963 -9.78 -34.94 -10.13
N THR A 964 -9.00 -35.87 -9.58
CA THR A 964 -9.39 -37.27 -9.46
C THR A 964 -9.30 -37.70 -8.00
N SER A 965 -10.44 -38.05 -7.44
CA SER A 965 -10.61 -38.41 -6.02
C SER A 965 -10.97 -39.89 -5.90
N TYR A 966 -10.54 -40.50 -4.80
CA TYR A 966 -10.71 -41.92 -4.51
C TYR A 966 -11.12 -42.11 -3.05
N SER A 967 -12.02 -43.06 -2.79
CA SER A 967 -12.43 -43.49 -1.45
C SER A 967 -12.40 -45.01 -1.36
N LYS A 968 -11.78 -45.56 -0.32
CA LYS A 968 -11.63 -47.00 -0.09
C LYS A 968 -12.10 -47.39 1.31
N TRP A 969 -13.07 -48.30 1.35
CA TRP A 969 -13.68 -48.84 2.56
C TRP A 969 -14.12 -50.28 2.31
N ASN A 970 -13.91 -51.19 3.26
CA ASN A 970 -14.23 -52.63 3.17
C ASN A 970 -13.86 -53.29 1.83
N GLY A 971 -12.63 -53.05 1.36
CA GLY A 971 -12.10 -53.58 0.10
C GLY A 971 -12.52 -52.79 -1.14
N ASN A 972 -13.76 -52.33 -1.20
CA ASN A 972 -14.32 -51.53 -2.29
C ASN A 972 -13.59 -50.19 -2.45
N THR A 973 -13.36 -49.78 -3.70
CA THR A 973 -12.72 -48.50 -4.03
C THR A 973 -13.58 -47.73 -5.04
N GLN A 974 -14.11 -46.58 -4.62
CA GLN A 974 -14.80 -45.63 -5.47
C GLN A 974 -13.78 -44.66 -6.10
N LYS A 975 -13.97 -44.31 -7.38
CA LYS A 975 -13.16 -43.33 -8.11
C LYS A 975 -14.07 -42.33 -8.82
N THR A 976 -13.70 -41.06 -8.79
CA THR A 976 -14.37 -39.98 -9.52
C THR A 976 -13.35 -39.05 -10.16
N SER A 977 -13.56 -38.64 -11.41
CA SER A 977 -12.76 -37.62 -12.09
C SER A 977 -13.66 -36.45 -12.48
N ASN A 978 -13.20 -35.24 -12.20
CA ASN A 978 -13.97 -34.00 -12.19
C ASN A 978 -13.17 -32.85 -12.77
N TRP A 979 -13.86 -31.77 -13.13
CA TRP A 979 -13.21 -30.48 -13.35
C TRP A 979 -14.08 -29.33 -12.87
N SER A 980 -13.42 -28.26 -12.45
CA SER A 980 -14.04 -27.00 -12.08
C SER A 980 -13.18 -25.85 -12.56
N GLY A 981 -13.79 -24.73 -12.91
CA GLY A 981 -13.05 -23.52 -13.26
C GLY A 981 -13.95 -22.30 -13.28
N ASP A 982 -13.34 -21.14 -13.24
CA ASP A 982 -14.02 -19.88 -13.52
C ASP A 982 -13.17 -18.95 -14.38
N ILE A 983 -13.84 -17.97 -14.97
CA ILE A 983 -13.25 -16.91 -15.78
C ILE A 983 -14.03 -15.62 -15.50
N GLU A 984 -13.30 -14.55 -15.23
CA GLU A 984 -13.85 -13.21 -15.04
C GLU A 984 -13.11 -12.24 -15.95
N VAL A 985 -13.89 -11.53 -16.78
CA VAL A 985 -13.41 -10.42 -17.60
C VAL A 985 -13.89 -9.13 -16.95
N VAL A 986 -12.98 -8.27 -16.53
CA VAL A 986 -13.27 -6.99 -15.87
C VAL A 986 -12.79 -5.85 -16.75
N TYR A 987 -13.68 -4.92 -17.11
CA TYR A 987 -13.34 -3.72 -17.87
C TYR A 987 -13.56 -2.46 -17.02
N ARG A 988 -12.44 -1.82 -16.64
CA ARG A 988 -12.38 -0.59 -15.85
C ARG A 988 -12.24 0.61 -16.78
N MET A 989 -13.37 1.23 -17.10
CA MET A 989 -13.40 2.44 -17.92
C MET A 989 -13.00 3.69 -17.12
N LYS A 990 -12.24 4.61 -17.73
CA LYS A 990 -12.00 5.93 -17.11
C LYS A 990 -13.31 6.71 -17.03
N ASN A 991 -13.68 7.15 -15.81
CA ASN A 991 -14.87 7.95 -15.47
C ASN A 991 -16.26 7.27 -15.60
N TYR A 992 -16.34 5.98 -15.92
CA TYR A 992 -17.61 5.23 -16.02
C TYR A 992 -17.65 4.05 -15.01
N PRO A 993 -18.81 3.41 -14.79
CA PRO A 993 -18.89 2.17 -14.02
C PRO A 993 -17.93 1.10 -14.54
N THR A 994 -17.34 0.33 -13.63
CA THR A 994 -16.65 -0.92 -14.00
C THR A 994 -17.70 -1.98 -14.33
N ILE A 995 -17.45 -2.73 -15.39
CA ILE A 995 -18.29 -3.87 -15.79
C ILE A 995 -17.43 -5.13 -15.66
N SER A 996 -17.95 -6.20 -15.05
CA SER A 996 -17.37 -7.54 -15.19
C SER A 996 -18.38 -8.56 -15.65
N ILE A 997 -17.91 -9.53 -16.44
CA ILE A 997 -18.64 -10.74 -16.81
C ILE A 997 -17.91 -11.90 -16.15
N PHE A 998 -18.62 -12.62 -15.30
CA PHE A 998 -18.12 -13.78 -14.58
C PHE A 998 -18.84 -15.04 -15.07
N TYR A 999 -18.09 -16.10 -15.34
CA TYR A 999 -18.62 -17.45 -15.56
C TYR A 999 -17.84 -18.47 -14.74
N ALA A 1000 -18.53 -19.21 -13.89
CA ALA A 1000 -18.00 -20.40 -13.22
C ALA A 1000 -18.70 -21.66 -13.69
N LYS A 1001 -17.92 -22.73 -13.85
CA LYS A 1001 -18.42 -24.10 -13.94
C LYS A 1001 -17.86 -24.91 -12.77
N ALA A 1002 -18.72 -25.35 -11.86
CA ALA A 1002 -18.36 -26.25 -10.79
C ALA A 1002 -19.03 -27.61 -11.04
N ALA A 1003 -18.28 -28.59 -11.55
CA ALA A 1003 -18.76 -29.96 -11.72
C ALA A 1003 -17.98 -30.90 -10.79
N TYR A 1004 -18.45 -31.00 -9.54
CA TYR A 1004 -17.85 -31.87 -8.53
C TYR A 1004 -18.68 -33.13 -8.33
N LYS A 1005 -18.10 -34.32 -8.54
CA LYS A 1005 -18.61 -35.61 -8.08
C LYS A 1005 -17.64 -36.16 -7.04
N GLN A 1006 -17.93 -36.03 -5.75
CA GLN A 1006 -17.09 -36.54 -4.66
C GLN A 1006 -17.49 -37.99 -4.30
N PRO A 1007 -16.52 -38.91 -4.13
CA PRO A 1007 -16.80 -40.29 -3.73
C PRO A 1007 -16.99 -40.36 -2.21
N SER A 1008 -18.08 -40.98 -1.75
CA SER A 1008 -18.23 -41.37 -0.35
C SER A 1008 -17.70 -42.80 -0.14
N ALA A 1009 -17.84 -43.36 1.05
CA ALA A 1009 -17.52 -44.77 1.30
C ALA A 1009 -18.47 -45.76 0.60
N GLN A 1010 -19.72 -45.36 0.33
CA GLN A 1010 -20.82 -46.20 -0.17
C GLN A 1010 -21.67 -45.49 -1.25
N GLY A 1011 -21.04 -44.66 -2.09
CA GLY A 1011 -21.75 -43.89 -3.11
C GLY A 1011 -20.97 -42.65 -3.56
N TRP A 1012 -21.71 -41.63 -3.99
CA TRP A 1012 -21.16 -40.36 -4.44
C TRP A 1012 -22.12 -39.19 -4.19
N THR A 1013 -21.58 -38.00 -3.98
CA THR A 1013 -22.34 -36.75 -4.01
C THR A 1013 -21.84 -35.92 -5.17
N THR A 1014 -22.75 -35.36 -5.96
CA THR A 1014 -22.41 -34.50 -7.08
C THR A 1014 -23.11 -33.16 -7.01
N SER A 1015 -22.44 -32.14 -7.50
CA SER A 1015 -22.98 -30.79 -7.63
C SER A 1015 -22.45 -30.19 -8.94
N GLY A 1016 -23.38 -29.88 -9.83
CA GLY A 1016 -23.21 -28.96 -10.94
C GLY A 1016 -23.68 -27.57 -10.52
N THR A 1017 -22.82 -26.56 -10.64
CA THR A 1017 -23.23 -25.15 -10.53
C THR A 1017 -22.54 -24.33 -11.61
N ASP A 1018 -23.32 -23.93 -12.60
CA ASP A 1018 -22.85 -23.19 -13.77
C ASP A 1018 -23.36 -21.74 -13.70
N ARG A 1019 -22.60 -20.87 -13.03
CA ARG A 1019 -23.03 -19.52 -12.70
C ARG A 1019 -22.44 -18.51 -13.68
N CYS A 1020 -23.30 -17.85 -14.46
CA CYS A 1020 -22.93 -16.68 -15.25
C CYS A 1020 -23.57 -15.43 -14.65
N CYS A 1021 -22.80 -14.36 -14.44
CA CYS A 1021 -23.34 -13.07 -14.02
C CYS A 1021 -22.64 -11.89 -14.67
N LEU A 1022 -23.43 -10.84 -14.91
CA LEU A 1022 -22.97 -9.50 -15.27
C LEU A 1022 -22.95 -8.66 -14.00
N ASN A 1023 -21.81 -8.06 -13.69
CA ASN A 1023 -21.65 -7.17 -12.55
C ASN A 1023 -21.33 -5.75 -13.03
N ILE A 1024 -21.98 -4.75 -12.44
CA ILE A 1024 -21.76 -3.33 -12.75
C ILE A 1024 -21.62 -2.57 -11.43
N TYR A 1025 -20.52 -1.84 -11.26
CA TYR A 1025 -20.30 -1.05 -10.04
C TYR A 1025 -19.54 0.24 -10.30
N GLN A 1026 -19.78 1.25 -9.46
CA GLN A 1026 -19.05 2.51 -9.53
C GLN A 1026 -18.77 3.08 -8.13
N TYR A 1027 -17.63 3.78 -8.03
CA TYR A 1027 -17.25 4.58 -6.89
C TYR A 1027 -17.70 6.03 -7.08
N MET A 1028 -18.44 6.57 -6.10
CA MET A 1028 -18.97 7.95 -6.07
C MET A 1028 -18.52 8.68 -4.79
N LEU A 1029 -18.81 9.97 -4.69
CA LEU A 1029 -18.50 10.82 -3.52
C LEU A 1029 -17.03 10.75 -3.08
N ASN A 1030 -16.09 10.97 -4.02
CA ASN A 1030 -14.65 10.82 -3.81
C ASN A 1030 -14.26 9.44 -3.26
N ARG A 1031 -14.79 8.38 -3.89
CA ARG A 1031 -14.62 6.95 -3.55
C ARG A 1031 -15.17 6.53 -2.17
N LYS A 1032 -15.98 7.36 -1.52
CA LYS A 1032 -16.65 7.03 -0.24
C LYS A 1032 -17.87 6.13 -0.40
N LEU A 1033 -18.57 6.21 -1.53
CA LEU A 1033 -19.76 5.39 -1.80
C LEU A 1033 -19.47 4.43 -2.95
N ARG A 1034 -19.73 3.13 -2.76
CA ARG A 1034 -19.78 2.13 -3.84
C ARG A 1034 -21.21 1.64 -3.95
N TRP A 1035 -21.76 1.66 -5.16
CA TRP A 1035 -22.92 0.86 -5.53
C TRP A 1035 -22.47 -0.27 -6.45
N ASN A 1036 -23.12 -1.43 -6.35
CA ASN A 1036 -22.85 -2.62 -7.15
C ASN A 1036 -24.17 -3.32 -7.48
N ILE A 1037 -24.36 -3.69 -8.75
CA ILE A 1037 -25.51 -4.45 -9.25
C ILE A 1037 -24.97 -5.70 -9.94
N THR A 1038 -25.33 -6.88 -9.43
CA THR A 1038 -24.99 -8.17 -10.05
C THR A 1038 -26.26 -8.83 -10.59
N TYR A 1039 -26.32 -9.10 -11.89
CA TYR A 1039 -27.42 -9.83 -12.53
C TYR A 1039 -26.98 -11.24 -12.92
N TYR A 1040 -27.73 -12.25 -12.46
CA TYR A 1040 -27.45 -13.66 -12.68
C TYR A 1040 -28.18 -14.14 -13.94
N ILE A 1041 -27.40 -14.42 -14.99
CA ILE A 1041 -27.90 -14.67 -16.33
C ILE A 1041 -28.51 -16.09 -16.40
N PRO A 1042 -29.77 -16.24 -16.87
CA PRO A 1042 -30.52 -17.50 -16.86
C PRO A 1042 -30.10 -18.44 -18.01
N ILE A 1043 -28.85 -18.90 -18.04
CA ILE A 1043 -28.35 -19.80 -19.10
C ILE A 1043 -28.82 -21.25 -18.82
N SER A 1044 -29.75 -21.75 -19.63
CA SER A 1044 -30.40 -23.06 -19.45
C SER A 1044 -29.89 -24.18 -20.38
N LYS A 1045 -29.16 -23.87 -21.45
CA LYS A 1045 -28.65 -24.86 -22.42
C LYS A 1045 -27.17 -25.17 -22.20
N GLY A 1046 -26.83 -26.46 -22.20
CA GLY A 1046 -25.45 -26.97 -22.13
C GLY A 1046 -24.79 -26.92 -20.75
N LEU A 1047 -25.57 -26.60 -19.70
CA LEU A 1047 -25.06 -26.30 -18.36
C LEU A 1047 -25.79 -27.11 -17.29
N ASN A 1048 -25.04 -27.59 -16.30
CA ASN A 1048 -25.52 -28.44 -15.20
C ASN A 1048 -25.72 -27.59 -13.95
N LYS A 1049 -26.97 -27.45 -13.51
CA LYS A 1049 -27.34 -26.82 -12.24
C LYS A 1049 -28.16 -27.77 -11.38
N TYR A 1050 -27.48 -28.73 -10.79
CA TYR A 1050 -28.08 -29.73 -9.92
C TYR A 1050 -27.19 -29.99 -8.70
N LYS A 1051 -27.78 -30.46 -7.62
CA LYS A 1051 -27.06 -31.16 -6.56
C LYS A 1051 -27.71 -32.52 -6.38
N GLU A 1052 -27.00 -33.58 -6.78
CA GLU A 1052 -27.47 -34.94 -6.60
C GLU A 1052 -26.69 -35.66 -5.49
N VAL A 1053 -27.36 -36.44 -4.67
CA VAL A 1053 -26.74 -37.35 -3.72
C VAL A 1053 -27.15 -38.76 -4.12
N TYR A 1054 -26.20 -39.67 -4.26
CA TYR A 1054 -26.47 -41.07 -4.56
C TYR A 1054 -25.76 -41.98 -3.56
N ILE A 1055 -26.54 -42.83 -2.93
CA ILE A 1055 -26.10 -43.79 -1.92
C ILE A 1055 -26.73 -45.13 -2.29
N GLU A 1056 -25.92 -46.18 -2.34
CA GLU A 1056 -26.37 -47.52 -2.68
C GLU A 1056 -25.68 -48.53 -1.76
N THR A 1057 -26.50 -49.22 -0.97
CA THR A 1057 -26.10 -50.38 -0.16
C THR A 1057 -27.08 -51.52 -0.45
N PRO A 1058 -26.77 -52.77 -0.06
CA PRO A 1058 -27.67 -53.90 -0.25
C PRO A 1058 -29.06 -53.76 0.41
N THR A 1059 -29.22 -52.84 1.36
CA THR A 1059 -30.45 -52.68 2.15
C THR A 1059 -31.05 -51.27 2.09
N TYR A 1060 -30.32 -50.27 1.57
CA TYR A 1060 -30.76 -48.89 1.49
C TYR A 1060 -30.21 -48.22 0.23
N SER A 1061 -31.09 -47.59 -0.55
CA SER A 1061 -30.67 -46.62 -1.56
C SER A 1061 -31.36 -45.28 -1.38
N TYR A 1062 -30.61 -44.23 -1.65
CA TYR A 1062 -31.05 -42.85 -1.55
C TYR A 1062 -30.53 -42.08 -2.76
N TYR A 1063 -31.47 -41.55 -3.53
CA TYR A 1063 -31.22 -40.53 -4.51
C TYR A 1063 -31.94 -39.26 -4.08
N SER A 1064 -31.29 -38.11 -4.15
CA SER A 1064 -31.98 -36.82 -4.16
C SER A 1064 -31.32 -35.90 -5.18
N SER A 1065 -32.13 -35.09 -5.86
CA SER A 1065 -31.70 -34.05 -6.78
C SER A 1065 -32.35 -32.73 -6.42
N LEU A 1066 -31.57 -31.66 -6.39
CA LEU A 1066 -32.03 -30.29 -6.24
C LEU A 1066 -31.67 -29.52 -7.50
N ASN A 1067 -32.67 -28.94 -8.18
CA ASN A 1067 -32.43 -28.06 -9.32
C ASN A 1067 -32.04 -26.65 -8.83
N THR A 1068 -30.74 -26.34 -8.88
CA THR A 1068 -30.20 -25.04 -8.44
C THR A 1068 -30.33 -23.93 -9.50
N TYR A 1069 -30.87 -24.23 -10.69
CA TYR A 1069 -31.14 -23.21 -11.71
C TYR A 1069 -32.24 -22.25 -11.29
N GLU A 1070 -33.33 -22.79 -10.74
CA GLU A 1070 -34.48 -22.01 -10.30
C GLU A 1070 -34.11 -21.02 -9.18
N GLU A 1071 -33.15 -21.37 -8.33
CA GLU A 1071 -32.65 -20.52 -7.23
C GLU A 1071 -31.87 -19.30 -7.71
N GLU A 1072 -31.14 -19.40 -8.83
CA GLU A 1072 -30.25 -18.33 -9.31
C GLU A 1072 -30.77 -17.60 -10.55
N LYS A 1073 -31.75 -18.15 -11.29
CA LYS A 1073 -32.22 -17.55 -12.55
C LYS A 1073 -32.80 -16.15 -12.31
N ASN A 1074 -32.36 -15.18 -13.12
CA ASN A 1074 -32.75 -13.77 -13.04
C ASN A 1074 -32.53 -13.11 -11.66
N MET A 1075 -31.73 -13.70 -10.77
CA MET A 1075 -31.44 -13.08 -9.47
C MET A 1075 -30.67 -11.77 -9.68
N ILE A 1076 -31.01 -10.77 -8.87
CA ILE A 1076 -30.33 -9.47 -8.84
C ILE A 1076 -29.79 -9.29 -7.41
N THR A 1077 -28.49 -8.99 -7.30
CA THR A 1077 -27.90 -8.51 -6.04
C THR A 1077 -27.69 -7.02 -6.14
N LEU A 1078 -28.24 -6.26 -5.19
CA LEU A 1078 -27.98 -4.83 -5.01
C LEU A 1078 -27.13 -4.65 -3.77
N SER A 1079 -25.95 -4.03 -3.90
CA SER A 1079 -25.08 -3.74 -2.76
C SER A 1079 -24.69 -2.27 -2.72
N LEU A 1080 -24.85 -1.67 -1.54
CA LEU A 1080 -24.43 -0.32 -1.23
C LEU A 1080 -23.42 -0.37 -0.08
N THR A 1081 -22.23 0.21 -0.28
CA THR A 1081 -21.23 0.35 0.77
C THR A 1081 -20.82 1.82 0.89
N TYR A 1082 -21.00 2.41 2.06
CA TYR A 1082 -20.52 3.75 2.40
C TYR A 1082 -19.34 3.67 3.38
N ARG A 1083 -18.28 4.43 3.10
CA ARG A 1083 -17.03 4.43 3.87
C ARG A 1083 -16.58 5.85 4.14
N PHE A 1084 -16.18 6.13 5.38
CA PHE A 1084 -15.54 7.39 5.73
C PHE A 1084 -14.41 7.18 6.74
N ALA A 1085 -13.20 7.03 6.21
CA ALA A 1085 -11.97 7.01 6.98
C ALA A 1085 -11.34 8.40 7.07
N LYS A 1086 -10.77 8.74 8.23
CA LYS A 1086 -9.90 9.90 8.42
C LYS A 1086 -8.81 9.55 9.43
N GLY A 1087 -7.57 9.66 9.03
CA GLY A 1087 -6.44 9.42 9.92
C GLY A 1087 -5.16 10.07 9.41
N LYS A 1088 -4.20 10.18 10.31
CA LYS A 1088 -2.84 10.67 10.04
C LYS A 1088 -1.86 9.96 10.95
N GLN A 1089 -0.61 9.86 10.49
CA GLN A 1089 0.50 9.54 11.37
C GLN A 1089 0.73 10.73 12.33
N VAL A 1090 1.05 10.47 13.60
CA VAL A 1090 1.24 11.54 14.59
C VAL A 1090 2.56 11.39 15.32
N ASN A 1091 3.45 12.36 15.13
CA ASN A 1091 4.72 12.43 15.85
C ASN A 1091 4.46 12.48 17.36
N LYS A 1092 5.10 11.56 18.07
CA LYS A 1092 5.10 11.50 19.54
C LYS A 1092 5.91 12.70 20.04
N ARG A 1093 5.30 13.63 20.79
CA ARG A 1093 6.06 14.59 21.59
C ARG A 1093 6.85 13.82 22.64
N ASN A 1094 8.14 14.07 22.75
CA ASN A 1094 8.94 13.58 23.87
C ASN A 1094 8.54 14.36 25.13
N THR A 1095 7.59 13.83 25.90
CA THR A 1095 7.42 14.22 27.30
C THR A 1095 8.62 13.68 28.08
N VAL A 1096 9.62 14.53 28.27
CA VAL A 1096 10.67 14.33 29.28
C VAL A 1096 10.00 14.39 30.64
N GLN A 1097 9.59 13.24 31.16
CA GLN A 1097 9.16 13.12 32.55
C GLN A 1097 10.40 12.79 33.39
N SER A 1098 10.87 13.80 34.12
CA SER A 1098 11.86 13.64 35.17
C SER A 1098 11.34 12.71 36.25
N ILE A 1099 11.98 11.55 36.43
CA ILE A 1099 11.88 10.76 37.66
C ILE A 1099 13.31 10.49 38.11
N GLN A 1100 13.70 11.13 39.21
CA GLN A 1100 14.90 10.79 39.96
C GLN A 1100 14.63 9.53 40.80
N ASN A 1101 15.68 8.71 40.92
CA ASN A 1101 15.91 7.55 41.81
C ASN A 1101 16.07 6.22 41.07
#